data_AF-A0A926US50-F1
#
_entry.id   AF-A0A926US50-F1
#
_cell.length_a   1.000
_cell.length_b   1.000
_cell.length_c   1.000
_cell.angle_alpha   90.00
_cell.angle_beta   90.00
_cell.angle_gamma   90.00
#
_symmetry.space_group_name_H-M   'P 1'
#
loop_
_entity.id
_entity.type
_entity.pdbx_description
1 polymer ?
#
loop_
_entity_poly.entity_id
_entity_poly.type
_entity_poly.pdbx_seq_one_letter_code
_entity_poly.pdbx_strand_id
1 'polypeptide(L)'
;MTSTAKNFAGQNLRGRSFKGQHLSGADFSGADLRGADFTDAILRGANFSRVRAGVQKRWLMLQLILSWILSALAGFMSAYAGLFVAVFLTPTNIKAYTFAPGTAAIFIIVAIFIAIIQQGFTAKSFGFVSVAATFSVAIVAVFSGTLAIVGSATVAIAGVIAVSAAGVLVSSVAVAGTVATTLAIVGSMTSAIAGIVAMVVAEQRAEASVGAIVGAVVTLLISVYVTRRTLKYDSKFDVLLKFGIAFAAIGGTSFRGAELSKANFREASLKSTNFQNSQQKITNLHRILWQQAQKLELALLGTSILANREVRELLVTGKPNLSKSYEGLNLRGANLDGVYLEGVNFKRAILSEASFRNANLQWVNLTEAQAIGTDFTGAQMTGVCLEGWSYDHTTKLNDVDCRFVFELEHPNNKGSRERRPHDPEKEFEQGDFTKRYSETLNVVQLLMRNGINREAFIAAWEKLTKEYPDINPDDIQEIKKKGQDVELTIAVPEDTDKGRVEHIFDSNYETQLKEIESKHQARLLEEKDRTIETMKDMYFALAEAKKGDVTVITQTEAKSMAEQNPVTFTARDITNSVVNLGKIKGNVTNAINQIPNKEDSGDIKTLLTQLQEAISADKDLADEDKADALEQVENLAKIALHDKPAEKPTLASKALRALKRIIDNIPAIAKIVETVGKAFGA
;
A
#
# COMPACT_ATOMS: atom_id res chain seq x y z
N MET A 1 28.92 24.15 6.80
CA MET A 1 29.97 23.33 6.18
C MET A 1 29.41 22.74 4.89
N THR A 2 29.79 23.29 3.73
CA THR A 2 29.46 22.70 2.42
C THR A 2 30.23 21.39 2.31
N SER A 3 29.57 20.27 2.63
CA SER A 3 30.04 18.94 2.26
C SER A 3 30.24 18.95 0.75
N THR A 4 31.47 19.07 0.29
CA THR A 4 31.83 18.93 -1.13
C THR A 4 31.19 17.66 -1.65
N ALA A 5 30.29 17.80 -2.63
CA ALA A 5 29.60 16.67 -3.23
C ALA A 5 30.62 15.63 -3.71
N LYS A 6 30.42 14.37 -3.35
CA LYS A 6 31.38 13.31 -3.69
C LYS A 6 31.43 13.13 -5.20
N ASN A 7 32.64 13.08 -5.75
CA ASN A 7 32.87 12.91 -7.18
C ASN A 7 33.28 11.46 -7.50
N PHE A 8 32.46 10.80 -8.31
CA PHE A 8 32.63 9.47 -8.86
C PHE A 8 32.56 9.44 -10.39
N ALA A 9 32.63 10.60 -11.05
CA ALA A 9 32.47 10.72 -12.49
C ALA A 9 33.49 9.84 -13.24
N GLY A 10 33.01 9.13 -14.27
CA GLY A 10 33.80 8.23 -15.11
C GLY A 10 34.38 6.99 -14.43
N GLN A 11 34.15 6.78 -13.13
CA GLN A 11 34.77 5.68 -12.38
C GLN A 11 34.14 4.33 -12.70
N ASN A 12 34.92 3.26 -12.52
CA ASN A 12 34.41 1.89 -12.51
C ASN A 12 33.96 1.51 -11.10
N LEU A 13 32.64 1.54 -10.87
CA LEU A 13 32.02 1.26 -9.57
C LEU A 13 31.25 -0.07 -9.57
N ARG A 14 31.57 -0.95 -10.51
CA ARG A 14 30.89 -2.24 -10.66
C ARG A 14 30.87 -3.02 -9.35
N GLY A 15 29.66 -3.34 -8.86
CA GLY A 15 29.51 -4.21 -7.70
C GLY A 15 29.79 -3.53 -6.37
N ARG A 16 30.11 -2.24 -6.37
CA ARG A 16 30.29 -1.49 -5.14
C ARG A 16 28.96 -1.28 -4.45
N SER A 17 28.97 -1.36 -3.12
CA SER A 17 27.81 -1.04 -2.31
C SER A 17 27.91 0.39 -1.79
N PHE A 18 26.83 1.12 -2.01
CA PHE A 18 26.49 2.44 -1.48
C PHE A 18 25.23 2.37 -0.63
N LYS A 19 24.85 1.17 -0.19
CA LYS A 19 23.61 0.90 0.54
C LYS A 19 23.50 1.83 1.77
N GLY A 20 22.36 2.52 1.88
CA GLY A 20 22.05 3.43 2.99
C GLY A 20 22.91 4.69 3.09
N GLN A 21 23.84 4.94 2.15
CA GLN A 21 24.74 6.09 2.24
C GLN A 21 24.04 7.42 1.91
N HIS A 22 24.50 8.50 2.54
CA HIS A 22 24.12 9.87 2.18
C HIS A 22 25.03 10.41 1.08
N LEU A 23 24.47 10.60 -0.11
CA LEU A 23 25.16 10.91 -1.37
C LEU A 23 24.42 12.00 -2.16
N SER A 24 23.69 12.89 -1.47
CA SER A 24 23.03 14.03 -2.11
C SER A 24 24.02 14.88 -2.91
N GLY A 25 23.63 15.22 -4.14
CA GLY A 25 24.44 15.99 -5.09
C GLY A 25 25.69 15.28 -5.62
N ALA A 26 25.96 14.02 -5.25
CA ALA A 26 27.13 13.30 -5.72
C ALA A 26 27.12 13.14 -7.25
N ASP A 27 28.30 13.23 -7.86
CA ASP A 27 28.47 13.12 -9.30
C ASP A 27 28.92 11.70 -9.69
N PHE A 28 28.04 10.95 -10.34
CA PHE A 28 28.33 9.64 -10.92
C PHE A 28 28.40 9.70 -12.46
N SER A 29 28.45 10.89 -13.07
CA SER A 29 28.29 11.02 -14.51
C SER A 29 29.31 10.19 -15.29
N GLY A 30 28.84 9.44 -16.29
CA GLY A 30 29.66 8.54 -17.09
C GLY A 30 30.23 7.30 -16.37
N ALA A 31 29.91 7.08 -15.09
CA ALA A 31 30.42 5.94 -14.34
C ALA A 31 29.84 4.59 -14.82
N ASP A 32 30.61 3.52 -14.61
CA ASP A 32 30.16 2.14 -14.80
C ASP A 32 29.61 1.59 -13.49
N LEU A 33 28.28 1.55 -13.38
CA LEU A 33 27.55 1.18 -12.17
C LEU A 33 27.06 -0.27 -12.19
N ARG A 34 27.50 -1.11 -13.13
CA ARG A 34 26.93 -2.46 -13.28
C ARG A 34 27.08 -3.30 -12.00
N GLY A 35 25.96 -3.71 -11.44
CA GLY A 35 25.85 -4.46 -10.19
C GLY A 35 26.10 -3.63 -8.93
N ALA A 36 26.21 -2.29 -9.03
CA ALA A 36 26.33 -1.43 -7.86
C ALA A 36 25.02 -1.39 -7.06
N ASP A 37 25.13 -1.28 -5.75
CA ASP A 37 23.99 -1.34 -4.83
C ASP A 37 23.77 0.00 -4.12
N PHE A 38 22.74 0.74 -4.50
CA PHE A 38 22.29 1.99 -3.89
C PHE A 38 21.02 1.80 -3.05
N THR A 39 20.74 0.57 -2.60
CA THR A 39 19.53 0.29 -1.82
C THR A 39 19.45 1.22 -0.59
N ASP A 40 18.30 1.85 -0.38
CA ASP A 40 18.00 2.76 0.73
C ASP A 40 18.91 4.01 0.85
N ALA A 41 19.72 4.31 -0.16
CA ALA A 41 20.62 5.46 -0.20
C ALA A 41 19.88 6.79 -0.41
N ILE A 42 20.46 7.89 0.07
CA ILE A 42 19.94 9.25 -0.13
C ILE A 42 20.73 9.90 -1.26
N LEU A 43 20.07 10.09 -2.40
CA LEU A 43 20.66 10.49 -3.68
C LEU A 43 19.99 11.74 -4.27
N ARG A 44 19.44 12.60 -3.41
CA ARG A 44 18.77 13.85 -3.82
C ARG A 44 19.69 14.68 -4.70
N GLY A 45 19.26 15.00 -5.92
CA GLY A 45 20.03 15.81 -6.87
C GLY A 45 21.33 15.16 -7.38
N ALA A 46 21.55 13.86 -7.16
CA ALA A 46 22.76 13.18 -7.65
C ALA A 46 22.77 13.10 -9.18
N ASN A 47 23.96 13.20 -9.78
CA ASN A 47 24.13 13.18 -11.22
C ASN A 47 24.51 11.78 -11.73
N PHE A 48 23.57 11.08 -12.35
CA PHE A 48 23.75 9.79 -13.02
C PHE A 48 23.74 9.93 -14.55
N SER A 49 24.01 11.13 -15.11
CA SER A 49 24.01 11.29 -16.56
C SER A 49 25.06 10.38 -17.22
N ARG A 50 24.70 9.77 -18.36
CA ARG A 50 25.57 8.88 -19.16
C ARG A 50 26.12 7.65 -18.43
N VAL A 51 25.57 7.27 -17.28
CA VAL A 51 26.02 6.07 -16.57
C VAL A 51 25.69 4.80 -17.34
N ARG A 52 26.49 3.76 -17.11
CA ARG A 52 26.20 2.39 -17.56
C ARG A 52 25.77 1.55 -16.36
N ALA A 53 24.46 1.43 -16.15
CA ALA A 53 23.88 0.55 -15.15
C ALA A 53 23.53 -0.84 -15.73
N GLY A 54 23.19 -1.78 -14.85
CA GLY A 54 22.78 -3.13 -15.20
C GLY A 54 23.65 -4.22 -14.60
N VAL A 55 23.80 -5.36 -15.26
CA VAL A 55 24.50 -6.54 -14.72
C VAL A 55 25.98 -6.60 -15.10
N GLN A 56 26.78 -7.21 -14.23
CA GLN A 56 28.17 -7.56 -14.54
C GLN A 56 28.24 -8.78 -15.45
N LYS A 57 29.36 -8.93 -16.19
CA LYS A 57 29.58 -10.10 -17.06
C LYS A 57 29.45 -11.43 -16.33
N ARG A 58 29.94 -11.54 -15.08
CA ARG A 58 29.83 -12.77 -14.28
C ARG A 58 28.39 -13.16 -13.98
N TRP A 59 27.52 -12.19 -13.68
CA TRP A 59 26.10 -12.43 -13.44
C TRP A 59 25.39 -12.85 -14.73
N LEU A 60 25.77 -12.26 -15.86
CA LEU A 60 25.25 -12.66 -17.16
C LEU A 60 25.63 -14.11 -17.53
N MET A 61 26.87 -14.53 -17.23
CA MET A 61 27.29 -15.91 -17.40
C MET A 61 26.52 -16.86 -16.47
N LEU A 62 26.31 -16.48 -15.21
CA LEU A 62 25.50 -17.27 -14.25
C LEU A 62 24.04 -17.40 -14.70
N GLN A 63 23.45 -16.32 -15.20
CA GLN A 63 22.09 -16.33 -15.77
C GLN A 63 21.99 -17.25 -16.98
N LEU A 64 23.00 -17.26 -17.85
CA LEU A 64 23.07 -18.16 -18.99
C LEU A 64 23.15 -19.63 -18.55
N ILE A 65 24.04 -19.94 -17.60
CA ILE A 65 24.18 -21.30 -17.05
C ILE A 65 22.86 -21.73 -16.39
N LEU A 66 22.25 -20.86 -15.59
CA LEU A 66 20.97 -21.14 -14.95
C LEU A 66 19.86 -21.36 -15.99
N SER A 67 19.83 -20.57 -17.06
CA SER A 67 18.91 -20.77 -18.18
C SER A 67 19.08 -22.15 -18.80
N TRP A 68 20.31 -22.61 -18.99
CA TRP A 68 20.60 -23.93 -19.57
C TRP A 68 20.17 -25.05 -18.63
N ILE A 69 20.41 -24.90 -17.32
CA ILE A 69 19.97 -25.85 -16.29
C ILE A 69 18.45 -25.95 -16.25
N LEU A 70 17.74 -24.81 -16.21
CA LEU A 70 16.27 -24.78 -16.21
C LEU A 70 15.69 -25.39 -17.48
N SER A 71 16.35 -25.16 -18.62
CA SER A 71 15.99 -25.76 -19.90
C SER A 71 16.15 -27.29 -19.88
N ALA A 72 17.30 -27.79 -19.39
CA ALA A 72 17.53 -29.22 -19.21
C ALA A 72 16.51 -29.87 -18.25
N LEU A 73 16.21 -29.21 -17.13
CA LEU A 73 15.23 -29.68 -16.14
C LEU A 73 13.83 -29.75 -16.75
N ALA A 74 13.41 -28.74 -17.51
CA ALA A 74 12.12 -28.76 -18.19
C ALA A 74 12.02 -29.88 -19.23
N GLY A 75 13.11 -30.12 -19.99
CA GLY A 75 13.21 -31.25 -20.91
C GLY A 75 13.06 -32.60 -20.19
N PHE A 76 13.75 -32.78 -19.06
CA PHE A 76 13.64 -33.98 -18.22
C PHE A 76 12.20 -34.17 -17.68
N MET A 77 11.59 -33.12 -17.14
CA MET A 77 10.22 -33.17 -16.62
C MET A 77 9.21 -33.51 -17.72
N SER A 78 9.41 -33.00 -18.94
CA SER A 78 8.57 -33.33 -20.10
C SER A 78 8.71 -34.81 -20.49
N ALA A 79 9.93 -35.34 -20.50
CA ALA A 79 10.17 -36.75 -20.80
C ALA A 79 9.56 -37.67 -19.73
N TYR A 80 9.71 -37.30 -18.45
CA TYR A 80 9.11 -38.03 -17.33
C TYR A 80 7.58 -38.01 -17.35
N ALA A 81 6.96 -36.86 -17.66
CA ALA A 81 5.52 -36.76 -17.83
C ALA A 81 5.01 -37.61 -19.01
N GLY A 82 5.75 -37.64 -20.13
CA GLY A 82 5.45 -38.51 -21.25
C GLY A 82 5.53 -40.00 -20.88
N LEU A 83 6.56 -40.40 -20.14
CA LEU A 83 6.71 -41.76 -19.62
C LEU A 83 5.58 -42.12 -18.66
N PHE A 84 5.21 -41.20 -17.76
CA PHE A 84 4.09 -41.40 -16.83
C PHE A 84 2.77 -41.63 -17.55
N VAL A 85 2.45 -40.80 -18.56
CA VAL A 85 1.25 -40.96 -19.39
C VAL A 85 1.29 -42.28 -20.16
N ALA A 86 2.44 -42.65 -20.73
CA ALA A 86 2.60 -43.91 -21.44
C ALA A 86 2.36 -45.12 -20.52
N VAL A 87 2.97 -45.13 -19.32
CA VAL A 87 2.81 -46.20 -18.33
C VAL A 87 1.37 -46.29 -17.81
N PHE A 88 0.70 -45.15 -17.61
CA PHE A 88 -0.69 -45.11 -17.15
C PHE A 88 -1.68 -45.62 -18.21
N LEU A 89 -1.39 -45.40 -19.50
CA LEU A 89 -2.25 -45.82 -20.61
C LEU A 89 -1.93 -47.24 -21.12
N THR A 90 -0.80 -47.84 -20.72
CA THR A 90 -0.49 -49.25 -21.01
C THR A 90 -0.99 -50.17 -19.88
N PRO A 91 -1.89 -51.14 -20.15
CA PRO A 91 -2.48 -51.99 -19.10
C PRO A 91 -1.52 -53.00 -18.44
N THR A 92 -0.28 -53.12 -18.91
CA THR A 92 0.65 -54.15 -18.48
C THR A 92 1.86 -53.53 -17.77
N ASN A 93 2.02 -53.86 -16.48
CA ASN A 93 3.16 -53.59 -15.58
C ASN A 93 2.99 -52.47 -14.53
N ILE A 94 2.02 -52.64 -13.63
CA ILE A 94 1.93 -51.89 -12.36
C ILE A 94 2.94 -52.37 -11.29
N LYS A 95 3.87 -53.30 -11.58
CA LYS A 95 4.69 -53.94 -10.52
C LYS A 95 6.22 -53.84 -10.60
N ALA A 96 6.83 -53.03 -11.48
CA ALA A 96 8.30 -53.05 -11.62
C ALA A 96 9.05 -51.71 -11.67
N TYR A 97 8.41 -50.55 -11.49
CA TYR A 97 9.12 -49.27 -11.51
C TYR A 97 9.10 -48.58 -10.15
N THR A 98 10.22 -48.71 -9.43
CA THR A 98 10.48 -48.05 -8.16
C THR A 98 10.72 -46.56 -8.37
N PHE A 99 9.73 -45.78 -7.96
CA PHE A 99 9.62 -44.32 -7.91
C PHE A 99 10.74 -43.59 -7.12
N ALA A 100 11.70 -44.30 -6.52
CA ALA A 100 12.59 -43.79 -5.46
C ALA A 100 13.86 -43.04 -5.93
N PRO A 101 14.62 -43.46 -6.96
CA PRO A 101 15.88 -42.79 -7.29
C PRO A 101 15.70 -41.46 -8.03
N GLY A 102 14.69 -41.36 -8.91
CA GLY A 102 14.41 -40.14 -9.68
C GLY A 102 13.83 -39.01 -8.83
N THR A 103 12.94 -39.33 -7.89
CA THR A 103 12.42 -38.37 -6.92
C THR A 103 13.51 -37.91 -5.95
N ALA A 104 14.35 -38.83 -5.45
CA ALA A 104 15.51 -38.48 -4.63
C ALA A 104 16.49 -37.54 -5.38
N ALA A 105 16.77 -37.78 -6.66
CA ALA A 105 17.60 -36.89 -7.47
C ALA A 105 16.99 -35.49 -7.63
N ILE A 106 15.67 -35.38 -7.80
CA ILE A 106 14.96 -34.09 -7.85
C ILE A 106 15.08 -33.36 -6.51
N PHE A 107 14.83 -34.04 -5.38
CA PHE A 107 14.98 -33.44 -4.05
C PHE A 107 16.41 -33.01 -3.76
N ILE A 108 17.42 -33.79 -4.20
CA ILE A 108 18.84 -33.44 -4.07
C ILE A 108 19.19 -32.22 -4.93
N ILE A 109 18.73 -32.15 -6.18
CA ILE A 109 18.96 -31.00 -7.06
C ILE A 109 18.30 -29.74 -6.48
N VAL A 110 17.05 -29.84 -6.02
CA VAL A 110 16.33 -28.73 -5.37
C VAL A 110 17.02 -28.31 -4.07
N ALA A 111 17.48 -29.25 -3.25
CA ALA A 111 18.21 -28.96 -2.01
C ALA A 111 19.56 -28.28 -2.28
N ILE A 112 20.32 -28.73 -3.29
CA ILE A 112 21.56 -28.09 -3.74
C ILE A 112 21.26 -26.67 -4.24
N PHE A 113 20.15 -26.48 -4.96
CA PHE A 113 19.74 -25.18 -5.47
C PHE A 113 19.36 -24.20 -4.36
N ILE A 114 18.61 -24.66 -3.36
CA ILE A 114 18.27 -23.87 -2.16
C ILE A 114 19.56 -23.51 -1.38
N ALA A 115 20.49 -24.45 -1.21
CA ALA A 115 21.76 -24.21 -0.53
C ALA A 115 22.61 -23.14 -1.26
N ILE A 116 22.64 -23.19 -2.59
CA ILE A 116 23.33 -22.19 -3.43
C ILE A 116 22.71 -20.79 -3.28
N ILE A 117 21.38 -20.70 -3.24
CA ILE A 117 20.65 -19.43 -3.07
C ILE A 117 20.89 -18.83 -1.68
N GLN A 118 20.93 -19.67 -0.63
CA GLN A 118 21.04 -19.21 0.75
C GLN A 118 22.46 -18.80 1.16
N GLN A 119 23.51 -19.47 0.65
CA GLN A 119 24.88 -19.25 1.14
C GLN A 119 25.67 -18.16 0.40
N GLY A 120 25.23 -17.73 -0.78
CA GLY A 120 26.00 -16.82 -1.63
C GLY A 120 27.25 -17.49 -2.23
N PHE A 121 27.54 -17.21 -3.50
CA PHE A 121 28.64 -17.85 -4.23
C PHE A 121 30.01 -17.39 -3.70
N THR A 122 30.64 -18.20 -2.84
CA THR A 122 32.07 -18.11 -2.52
C THR A 122 32.86 -19.12 -3.35
N ALA A 123 34.17 -18.91 -3.57
CA ALA A 123 35.01 -19.74 -4.44
C ALA A 123 34.99 -21.26 -4.11
N LYS A 124 34.50 -21.66 -2.93
CA LYS A 124 34.32 -23.07 -2.53
C LYS A 124 33.14 -23.77 -3.22
N SER A 125 32.18 -23.05 -3.80
CA SER A 125 31.03 -23.67 -4.50
C SER A 125 31.33 -24.16 -5.92
N PHE A 126 32.53 -23.87 -6.46
CA PHE A 126 32.96 -24.38 -7.76
C PHE A 126 33.16 -25.90 -7.79
N GLY A 127 33.57 -26.50 -6.66
CA GLY A 127 33.75 -27.95 -6.54
C GLY A 127 32.45 -28.75 -6.58
N PHE A 128 31.31 -28.13 -6.24
CA PHE A 128 29.99 -28.79 -6.28
C PHE A 128 29.36 -28.79 -7.68
N VAL A 129 29.63 -27.76 -8.49
CA VAL A 129 29.10 -27.65 -9.87
C VAL A 129 29.75 -28.67 -10.80
N SER A 130 31.04 -28.99 -10.60
CA SER A 130 31.72 -30.04 -11.38
C SER A 130 31.14 -31.43 -11.10
N VAL A 131 30.76 -31.72 -9.85
CA VAL A 131 30.18 -33.03 -9.46
C VAL A 131 28.78 -33.23 -10.06
N ALA A 132 27.94 -32.19 -10.10
CA ALA A 132 26.60 -32.25 -10.69
C ALA A 132 26.64 -32.41 -12.23
N ALA A 133 27.58 -31.74 -12.90
CA ALA A 133 27.78 -31.88 -14.35
C ALA A 133 28.30 -33.28 -14.72
N THR A 134 29.20 -33.87 -13.92
CA THR A 134 29.65 -35.26 -14.13
C THR A 134 28.57 -36.29 -13.82
N PHE A 135 27.68 -36.04 -12.85
CA PHE A 135 26.57 -36.97 -12.53
C PHE A 135 25.50 -37.02 -13.63
N SER A 136 25.27 -35.90 -14.32
CA SER A 136 24.31 -35.83 -15.44
C SER A 136 24.82 -36.59 -16.67
N VAL A 137 26.14 -36.65 -16.87
CA VAL A 137 26.78 -37.39 -17.97
C VAL A 137 26.93 -38.88 -17.64
N ALA A 138 27.18 -39.24 -16.37
CA ALA A 138 27.38 -40.62 -15.95
C ALA A 138 26.09 -41.47 -16.00
N ILE A 139 24.91 -40.88 -15.80
CA ILE A 139 23.63 -41.62 -15.79
C ILE A 139 23.14 -41.96 -17.21
N VAL A 140 23.58 -41.20 -18.23
CA VAL A 140 23.29 -41.53 -19.64
C VAL A 140 24.05 -42.79 -20.09
N ALA A 141 25.19 -43.11 -19.47
CA ALA A 141 25.99 -44.28 -19.83
C ALA A 141 25.42 -45.61 -19.29
N VAL A 142 24.67 -45.59 -18.19
CA VAL A 142 24.23 -46.82 -17.49
C VAL A 142 23.02 -47.51 -18.16
N PHE A 143 22.28 -46.82 -19.05
CA PHE A 143 21.06 -47.37 -19.67
C PHE A 143 21.23 -47.91 -21.10
N SER A 144 22.47 -48.09 -21.56
CA SER A 144 22.76 -48.63 -22.91
C SER A 144 22.96 -50.15 -22.97
N GLY A 145 22.77 -50.89 -21.88
CA GLY A 145 23.03 -52.33 -21.85
C GLY A 145 22.00 -53.14 -21.07
N THR A 146 20.94 -53.61 -21.75
CA THR A 146 20.46 -55.02 -21.78
C THR A 146 19.11 -55.10 -22.51
N LEU A 147 19.13 -55.61 -23.75
CA LEU A 147 17.98 -56.26 -24.40
C LEU A 147 17.82 -57.67 -23.83
N ALA A 148 16.59 -58.10 -23.53
CA ALA A 148 16.15 -59.50 -23.70
C ALA A 148 14.64 -59.73 -23.37
N ILE A 149 13.91 -60.16 -24.42
CA ILE A 149 12.87 -61.23 -24.41
C ILE A 149 11.36 -60.84 -24.26
N VAL A 150 10.71 -60.85 -25.43
CA VAL A 150 9.42 -61.51 -25.86
C VAL A 150 8.07 -61.06 -25.28
N GLY A 151 7.13 -60.75 -26.19
CA GLY A 151 5.71 -61.11 -26.01
C GLY A 151 4.62 -60.09 -26.42
N SER A 152 4.37 -59.97 -27.73
CA SER A 152 3.09 -59.68 -28.40
C SER A 152 2.11 -58.59 -27.91
N ALA A 153 1.91 -57.62 -28.82
CA ALA A 153 0.61 -57.21 -29.38
C ALA A 153 -0.40 -56.43 -28.51
N THR A 154 -0.58 -55.16 -28.88
CA THR A 154 -1.84 -54.53 -29.36
C THR A 154 -2.13 -53.13 -28.79
N VAL A 155 -2.54 -52.29 -29.75
CA VAL A 155 -3.32 -51.04 -29.68
C VAL A 155 -2.62 -49.74 -29.31
N ALA A 156 -2.67 -48.86 -30.30
CA ALA A 156 -2.17 -47.51 -30.38
C ALA A 156 -3.22 -46.47 -29.93
N ILE A 157 -2.80 -45.21 -29.98
CA ILE A 157 -3.61 -43.98 -30.00
C ILE A 157 -4.11 -43.50 -28.63
N ALA A 158 -3.27 -42.73 -27.93
CA ALA A 158 -3.66 -41.49 -27.24
C ALA A 158 -2.45 -40.96 -26.46
N GLY A 159 -1.97 -39.76 -26.75
CA GLY A 159 -0.92 -39.16 -25.91
C GLY A 159 -0.12 -38.00 -26.50
N VAL A 160 -0.68 -37.18 -27.38
CA VAL A 160 0.01 -35.98 -27.90
C VAL A 160 -0.47 -34.68 -27.22
N ILE A 161 -1.44 -34.72 -26.30
CA ILE A 161 -2.08 -33.49 -25.78
C ILE A 161 -1.48 -32.99 -24.45
N ALA A 162 -0.55 -33.70 -23.80
CA ALA A 162 -0.03 -33.29 -22.48
C ALA A 162 1.33 -32.54 -22.49
N VAL A 163 1.85 -32.10 -23.65
CA VAL A 163 3.25 -31.62 -23.76
C VAL A 163 3.42 -30.10 -23.90
N SER A 164 2.35 -29.31 -24.09
CA SER A 164 2.54 -27.87 -24.42
C SER A 164 2.59 -26.91 -23.23
N ALA A 165 2.24 -27.31 -22.01
CA ALA A 165 2.17 -26.37 -20.88
C ALA A 165 3.52 -26.11 -20.18
N ALA A 166 4.40 -27.11 -20.09
CA ALA A 166 5.67 -26.98 -19.35
C ALA A 166 6.80 -26.36 -20.20
N GLY A 167 6.81 -26.59 -21.51
CA GLY A 167 7.84 -26.05 -22.42
C GLY A 167 7.74 -24.54 -22.67
N VAL A 168 6.56 -23.95 -22.47
CA VAL A 168 6.32 -22.52 -22.70
C VAL A 168 6.98 -21.66 -21.61
N LEU A 169 7.18 -22.16 -20.39
CA LEU A 169 7.79 -21.38 -19.30
C LEU A 169 9.29 -21.07 -19.53
N VAL A 170 10.01 -21.92 -20.25
CA VAL A 170 11.44 -21.73 -20.58
C VAL A 170 11.65 -20.73 -21.73
N SER A 171 10.59 -20.41 -22.50
CA SER A 171 10.66 -19.42 -23.58
C SER A 171 10.92 -17.97 -23.09
N SER A 172 10.89 -17.73 -21.77
CA SER A 172 11.05 -16.41 -21.16
C SER A 172 12.50 -16.00 -20.85
N VAL A 173 13.49 -16.90 -21.00
CA VAL A 173 14.86 -16.61 -20.52
C VAL A 173 15.70 -15.74 -21.48
N ALA A 174 15.14 -15.34 -22.64
CA ALA A 174 15.83 -14.48 -23.61
C ALA A 174 15.41 -13.00 -23.58
N VAL A 175 14.65 -12.54 -22.57
CA VAL A 175 14.00 -11.22 -22.66
C VAL A 175 14.89 -10.04 -22.24
N ALA A 176 16.09 -10.22 -21.68
CA ALA A 176 16.95 -9.08 -21.38
C ALA A 176 18.46 -9.33 -21.46
N GLY A 177 18.90 -10.09 -22.46
CA GLY A 177 20.31 -10.19 -22.83
C GLY A 177 20.39 -10.99 -24.10
N THR A 178 20.45 -10.35 -25.26
CA THR A 178 21.75 -10.00 -25.85
C THR A 178 21.62 -8.85 -26.83
N VAL A 179 22.78 -8.33 -27.23
CA VAL A 179 23.03 -7.83 -28.58
C VAL A 179 22.25 -8.65 -29.63
N ALA A 180 21.92 -8.02 -30.74
CA ALA A 180 21.28 -8.56 -31.94
C ALA A 180 21.95 -9.80 -32.60
N THR A 181 22.59 -10.71 -31.86
CA THR A 181 23.32 -11.86 -32.40
C THR A 181 23.23 -13.16 -31.60
N THR A 182 22.27 -13.35 -30.69
CA THR A 182 21.87 -14.72 -30.34
C THR A 182 20.38 -14.88 -30.57
N LEU A 183 20.08 -15.55 -31.68
CA LEU A 183 18.84 -16.29 -31.88
C LEU A 183 18.42 -16.91 -30.54
N ALA A 184 17.11 -16.89 -30.26
CA ALA A 184 16.48 -17.61 -29.16
C ALA A 184 16.66 -19.13 -29.30
N ILE A 185 17.90 -19.61 -29.13
CA ILE A 185 18.34 -20.99 -29.06
C ILE A 185 18.39 -21.36 -27.59
N VAL A 186 17.23 -21.38 -26.92
CA VAL A 186 17.09 -22.08 -25.63
C VAL A 186 15.75 -22.83 -25.59
N GLY A 187 14.74 -22.38 -26.34
CA GLY A 187 13.49 -23.12 -26.55
C GLY A 187 13.51 -24.16 -27.68
N SER A 188 14.50 -24.14 -28.59
CA SER A 188 14.66 -25.18 -29.64
C SER A 188 15.37 -26.43 -29.16
N MET A 189 16.24 -26.34 -28.14
CA MET A 189 17.04 -27.50 -27.74
C MET A 189 16.24 -28.49 -26.88
N THR A 190 15.21 -28.06 -26.17
CA THR A 190 14.37 -28.95 -25.37
C THR A 190 13.44 -29.82 -26.20
N SER A 191 12.94 -29.31 -27.34
CA SER A 191 12.19 -30.14 -28.29
C SER A 191 13.09 -30.97 -29.21
N ALA A 192 14.29 -30.48 -29.55
CA ALA A 192 15.25 -31.25 -30.33
C ALA A 192 15.86 -32.43 -29.54
N ILE A 193 16.13 -32.26 -28.23
CA ILE A 193 16.67 -33.35 -27.41
C ILE A 193 15.58 -34.39 -27.08
N ALA A 194 14.32 -33.99 -26.87
CA ALA A 194 13.22 -34.94 -26.73
C ALA A 194 13.02 -35.79 -28.00
N GLY A 195 13.20 -35.19 -29.19
CA GLY A 195 13.17 -35.92 -30.47
C GLY A 195 14.38 -36.83 -30.70
N ILE A 196 15.57 -36.47 -30.20
CA ILE A 196 16.78 -37.30 -30.34
C ILE A 196 16.79 -38.47 -29.34
N VAL A 197 16.26 -38.28 -28.12
CA VAL A 197 16.14 -39.39 -27.14
C VAL A 197 15.03 -40.37 -27.54
N ALA A 198 13.96 -39.92 -28.19
CA ALA A 198 12.99 -40.82 -28.82
C ALA A 198 13.59 -41.60 -30.02
N MET A 199 14.69 -41.12 -30.59
CA MET A 199 15.36 -41.76 -31.72
C MET A 199 16.28 -42.93 -31.29
N VAL A 200 16.61 -43.05 -30.01
CA VAL A 200 17.49 -44.12 -29.49
C VAL A 200 16.71 -45.32 -28.92
N VAL A 201 15.38 -45.21 -28.76
CA VAL A 201 14.54 -46.32 -28.27
C VAL A 201 13.67 -46.95 -29.36
N ALA A 202 13.66 -46.41 -30.58
CA ALA A 202 12.87 -46.95 -31.68
C ALA A 202 13.75 -47.59 -32.76
N GLU A 203 14.18 -48.83 -32.55
CA GLU A 203 14.60 -49.64 -33.68
C GLU A 203 13.36 -49.95 -34.54
N GLN A 204 13.37 -49.44 -35.77
CA GLN A 204 12.51 -49.75 -36.91
C GLN A 204 11.05 -49.24 -36.87
N ARG A 205 10.84 -47.95 -37.17
CA ARG A 205 9.74 -47.46 -38.04
C ARG A 205 9.95 -45.99 -38.46
N ALA A 206 10.18 -45.77 -39.75
CA ALA A 206 10.43 -44.47 -40.37
C ALA A 206 9.25 -43.47 -40.31
N GLU A 207 8.08 -43.86 -39.77
CA GLU A 207 6.88 -43.03 -39.69
C GLU A 207 6.76 -42.24 -38.38
N ALA A 208 7.46 -42.64 -37.30
CA ALA A 208 7.45 -41.93 -36.02
C ALA A 208 8.43 -40.74 -35.95
N SER A 209 9.44 -40.71 -36.84
CA SER A 209 10.45 -39.65 -36.90
C SER A 209 9.90 -38.34 -37.48
N VAL A 210 9.00 -38.42 -38.47
CA VAL A 210 8.41 -37.23 -39.10
C VAL A 210 7.52 -36.47 -38.10
N GLY A 211 6.70 -37.17 -37.32
CA GLY A 211 5.82 -36.55 -36.31
C GLY A 211 6.58 -35.83 -35.19
N ALA A 212 7.68 -36.44 -34.70
CA ALA A 212 8.54 -35.83 -33.67
C ALA A 212 9.29 -34.59 -34.20
N ILE A 213 9.82 -34.66 -35.41
CA ILE A 213 10.50 -33.54 -36.07
C ILE A 213 9.50 -32.40 -36.32
N VAL A 214 8.30 -32.70 -36.84
CA VAL A 214 7.25 -31.69 -37.07
C VAL A 214 6.80 -31.05 -35.75
N GLY A 215 6.59 -31.83 -34.68
CA GLY A 215 6.25 -31.30 -33.36
C GLY A 215 7.34 -30.40 -32.76
N ALA A 216 8.61 -30.76 -32.94
CA ALA A 216 9.74 -29.95 -32.49
C ALA A 216 9.85 -28.63 -33.26
N VAL A 217 9.64 -28.65 -34.58
CA VAL A 217 9.63 -27.47 -35.44
C VAL A 217 8.46 -26.55 -35.09
N VAL A 218 7.25 -27.08 -34.87
CA VAL A 218 6.08 -26.27 -34.47
C VAL A 218 6.31 -25.59 -33.12
N THR A 219 6.85 -26.31 -32.14
CA THR A 219 7.17 -25.75 -30.81
C THR A 219 8.23 -24.65 -30.89
N LEU A 220 9.23 -24.82 -31.75
CA LEU A 220 10.23 -23.80 -32.03
C LEU A 220 9.61 -22.55 -32.67
N LEU A 221 8.75 -22.71 -33.68
CA LEU A 221 8.07 -21.60 -34.33
C LEU A 221 7.18 -20.82 -33.36
N ILE A 222 6.44 -21.51 -32.49
CA ILE A 222 5.64 -20.89 -31.43
C ILE A 222 6.54 -20.13 -30.45
N SER A 223 7.65 -20.73 -30.02
CA SER A 223 8.61 -20.08 -29.10
C SER A 223 9.22 -18.81 -29.70
N VAL A 224 9.61 -18.85 -30.99
CA VAL A 224 10.13 -17.69 -31.72
C VAL A 224 9.05 -16.61 -31.86
N TYR A 225 7.81 -17.01 -32.15
CA TYR A 225 6.68 -16.09 -32.24
C TYR A 225 6.42 -15.39 -30.89
N VAL A 226 6.30 -16.15 -29.81
CA VAL A 226 6.10 -15.63 -28.45
C VAL A 226 7.24 -14.70 -28.06
N THR A 227 8.49 -15.08 -28.31
CA THR A 227 9.66 -14.24 -28.02
C THR A 227 9.63 -12.93 -28.80
N ARG A 228 9.40 -13.00 -30.12
CA ARG A 228 9.30 -11.79 -30.98
C ARG A 228 8.16 -10.88 -30.55
N ARG A 229 7.01 -11.44 -30.17
CA ARG A 229 5.86 -10.69 -29.67
C ARG A 229 6.15 -10.03 -28.31
N THR A 230 6.81 -10.76 -27.41
CA THR A 230 7.23 -10.25 -26.09
C THR A 230 8.20 -9.07 -26.25
N LEU A 231 9.19 -9.18 -27.14
CA LEU A 231 10.14 -8.09 -27.44
C LEU A 231 9.51 -6.90 -28.17
N LYS A 232 8.36 -7.09 -28.82
CA LYS A 232 7.55 -6.01 -29.41
C LYS A 232 6.58 -5.37 -28.41
N TYR A 233 6.65 -5.74 -27.12
CA TYR A 233 5.81 -5.20 -26.05
C TYR A 233 4.31 -5.39 -26.30
N ASP A 234 3.95 -6.55 -26.87
CA ASP A 234 2.54 -6.93 -27.02
C ASP A 234 1.95 -7.25 -25.64
N SER A 235 0.84 -6.59 -25.29
CA SER A 235 0.23 -6.66 -23.95
C SER A 235 -0.16 -8.08 -23.54
N LYS A 236 -0.41 -8.98 -24.51
CA LYS A 236 -0.71 -10.40 -24.26
C LYS A 236 0.43 -11.16 -23.58
N PHE A 237 1.66 -10.69 -23.71
CA PHE A 237 2.87 -11.36 -23.19
C PHE A 237 3.57 -10.55 -22.08
N ASP A 238 2.89 -9.56 -21.51
CA ASP A 238 3.44 -8.66 -20.48
C ASP A 238 3.95 -9.42 -19.24
N VAL A 239 3.30 -10.51 -18.85
CA VAL A 239 3.75 -11.37 -17.73
C VAL A 239 5.12 -12.01 -18.04
N LEU A 240 5.33 -12.49 -19.26
CA LEU A 240 6.60 -13.07 -19.68
C LEU A 240 7.69 -12.01 -19.75
N LEU A 241 7.34 -10.80 -20.21
CA LEU A 241 8.25 -9.65 -20.24
C LEU A 241 8.69 -9.27 -18.83
N LYS A 242 7.75 -9.13 -17.89
CA LYS A 242 8.03 -8.81 -16.48
C LYS A 242 8.92 -9.86 -15.83
N PHE A 243 8.65 -11.15 -16.05
CA PHE A 243 9.48 -12.23 -15.52
C PHE A 243 10.91 -12.17 -16.09
N GLY A 244 11.04 -12.00 -17.40
CA GLY A 244 12.34 -11.94 -18.06
C GLY A 244 13.18 -10.73 -17.63
N ILE A 245 12.54 -9.56 -17.42
CA ILE A 245 13.19 -8.37 -16.85
C ILE A 245 13.63 -8.65 -15.41
N ALA A 246 12.77 -9.27 -14.59
CA ALA A 246 13.10 -9.62 -13.20
C ALA A 246 14.30 -10.56 -13.11
N PHE A 247 14.32 -11.60 -13.93
CA PHE A 247 15.44 -12.53 -14.03
C PHE A 247 16.72 -11.82 -14.47
N ALA A 248 16.65 -10.98 -15.51
CA ALA A 248 17.80 -10.26 -16.03
C ALA A 248 18.32 -9.15 -15.10
N ALA A 249 17.50 -8.68 -14.15
CA ALA A 249 17.90 -7.72 -13.13
C ALA A 249 18.63 -8.36 -11.93
N ILE A 250 18.69 -9.70 -11.84
CA ILE A 250 19.46 -10.39 -10.80
C ILE A 250 20.94 -10.00 -10.91
N GLY A 251 21.50 -9.45 -9.83
CA GLY A 251 22.87 -8.93 -9.80
C GLY A 251 23.08 -7.63 -10.59
N GLY A 252 21.98 -6.97 -10.98
CA GLY A 252 21.95 -5.67 -11.64
C GLY A 252 22.17 -4.51 -10.68
N THR A 253 22.27 -3.30 -11.22
CA THR A 253 22.33 -2.08 -10.41
C THR A 253 21.02 -1.90 -9.64
N SER A 254 21.09 -1.64 -8.34
CA SER A 254 19.90 -1.48 -7.48
C SER A 254 19.78 -0.06 -6.95
N PHE A 255 18.62 0.55 -7.11
CA PHE A 255 18.18 1.81 -6.48
C PHE A 255 16.97 1.57 -5.58
N ARG A 256 16.82 0.35 -5.04
CA ARG A 256 15.62 0.00 -4.28
C ARG A 256 15.48 0.84 -3.02
N GLY A 257 14.32 1.45 -2.81
CA GLY A 257 14.07 2.31 -1.64
C GLY A 257 14.97 3.56 -1.59
N ALA A 258 15.67 3.89 -2.67
CA ALA A 258 16.53 5.05 -2.72
C ALA A 258 15.71 6.34 -2.86
N GLU A 259 16.23 7.42 -2.28
CA GLU A 259 15.67 8.75 -2.40
C GLU A 259 16.37 9.49 -3.55
N LEU A 260 15.76 9.43 -4.75
CA LEU A 260 16.34 9.96 -6.00
C LEU A 260 15.72 11.30 -6.41
N SER A 261 15.05 12.02 -5.52
CA SER A 261 14.40 13.26 -5.92
C SER A 261 15.38 14.24 -6.59
N LYS A 262 14.98 14.79 -7.74
CA LYS A 262 15.78 15.70 -8.58
C LYS A 262 17.08 15.09 -9.16
N ALA A 263 17.27 13.77 -9.09
CA ALA A 263 18.43 13.13 -9.69
C ALA A 263 18.43 13.27 -11.23
N ASN A 264 19.61 13.19 -11.84
CA ASN A 264 19.77 13.32 -13.29
C ASN A 264 20.17 11.99 -13.93
N PHE A 265 19.32 11.41 -14.78
CA PHE A 265 19.59 10.18 -15.53
C PHE A 265 19.67 10.42 -17.04
N ARG A 266 19.96 11.65 -17.48
CA ARG A 266 20.10 11.98 -18.90
C ARG A 266 21.09 11.06 -19.60
N GLU A 267 20.69 10.51 -20.74
CA GLU A 267 21.52 9.59 -21.55
C GLU A 267 22.02 8.34 -20.80
N ALA A 268 21.50 8.03 -19.62
CA ALA A 268 21.91 6.86 -18.84
C ALA A 268 21.42 5.57 -19.52
N SER A 269 22.23 4.51 -19.49
CA SER A 269 21.80 3.17 -19.88
C SER A 269 21.34 2.39 -18.65
N LEU A 270 20.05 2.08 -18.57
CA LEU A 270 19.37 1.60 -17.35
C LEU A 270 18.85 0.17 -17.44
N LYS A 271 19.34 -0.60 -18.42
CA LYS A 271 19.00 -2.01 -18.59
C LYS A 271 19.25 -2.79 -17.29
N SER A 272 18.34 -3.70 -16.92
CA SER A 272 18.52 -4.58 -15.75
C SER A 272 18.78 -3.81 -14.45
N THR A 273 18.18 -2.63 -14.31
CA THR A 273 18.30 -1.77 -13.12
C THR A 273 17.03 -1.88 -12.29
N ASN A 274 17.15 -1.83 -10.96
CA ASN A 274 16.00 -1.97 -10.06
C ASN A 274 15.62 -0.65 -9.38
N PHE A 275 14.41 -0.16 -9.63
CA PHE A 275 13.81 1.02 -9.00
C PHE A 275 12.62 0.68 -8.07
N GLN A 276 12.39 -0.59 -7.78
CA GLN A 276 11.29 -1.02 -6.90
C GLN A 276 11.55 -0.62 -5.45
N ASN A 277 10.50 -0.59 -4.64
CA ASN A 277 10.63 -0.33 -3.21
C ASN A 277 11.56 -1.36 -2.53
N SER A 278 12.23 -0.92 -1.47
CA SER A 278 12.85 -1.83 -0.51
C SER A 278 11.80 -2.32 0.48
N GLN A 279 12.19 -3.16 1.43
CA GLN A 279 11.29 -3.55 2.54
C GLN A 279 11.00 -2.37 3.48
N GLN A 280 11.88 -1.36 3.51
CA GLN A 280 11.84 -0.28 4.51
C GLN A 280 11.41 1.06 3.92
N LYS A 281 11.67 1.30 2.63
CA LYS A 281 11.49 2.60 1.99
C LYS A 281 10.86 2.46 0.60
N ILE A 282 10.00 3.42 0.28
CA ILE A 282 9.50 3.65 -1.08
C ILE A 282 10.64 4.30 -1.89
N THR A 283 10.84 3.86 -3.13
CA THR A 283 11.78 4.53 -4.03
C THR A 283 11.19 5.86 -4.48
N ASN A 284 11.84 6.97 -4.15
CA ASN A 284 11.35 8.29 -4.52
C ASN A 284 11.89 8.69 -5.90
N LEU A 285 11.00 8.83 -6.89
CA LEU A 285 11.34 9.23 -8.26
C LEU A 285 10.91 10.66 -8.63
N HIS A 286 10.64 11.52 -7.64
CA HIS A 286 10.15 12.87 -7.88
C HIS A 286 11.20 13.73 -8.61
N ARG A 287 10.76 14.39 -9.67
CA ARG A 287 11.47 15.40 -10.47
C ARG A 287 12.79 14.92 -11.08
N ILE A 288 12.89 13.63 -11.39
CA ILE A 288 14.06 13.06 -12.07
C ILE A 288 14.12 13.48 -13.54
N LEU A 289 15.32 13.77 -14.02
CA LEU A 289 15.59 14.06 -15.43
C LEU A 289 15.88 12.75 -16.19
N TRP A 290 14.90 12.29 -16.97
CA TRP A 290 14.99 11.03 -17.75
C TRP A 290 15.37 11.22 -19.22
N GLN A 291 15.55 12.46 -19.68
CA GLN A 291 15.70 12.77 -21.10
C GLN A 291 16.80 11.93 -21.75
N GLN A 292 16.47 11.24 -22.84
CA GLN A 292 17.35 10.36 -23.60
C GLN A 292 17.90 9.14 -22.83
N ALA A 293 17.34 8.81 -21.66
CA ALA A 293 17.68 7.56 -20.96
C ALA A 293 17.34 6.34 -21.85
N GLN A 294 18.25 5.38 -21.88
CA GLN A 294 18.18 4.22 -22.76
C GLN A 294 17.86 2.96 -21.98
N LYS A 295 17.01 2.10 -22.56
CA LYS A 295 16.67 0.77 -22.01
C LYS A 295 15.99 0.82 -20.65
N LEU A 296 15.30 1.92 -20.35
CA LEU A 296 14.52 2.09 -19.12
C LEU A 296 13.33 1.13 -19.07
N GLU A 297 12.78 0.78 -20.23
CA GLU A 297 11.76 -0.24 -20.40
C GLU A 297 12.21 -1.66 -20.03
N LEU A 298 13.53 -1.89 -19.89
CA LEU A 298 14.13 -3.14 -19.43
C LEU A 298 14.59 -3.06 -17.95
N ALA A 299 14.10 -2.07 -17.21
CA ALA A 299 14.33 -1.93 -15.77
C ALA A 299 13.14 -2.46 -14.97
N LEU A 300 13.38 -2.79 -13.70
CA LEU A 300 12.31 -3.10 -12.75
C LEU A 300 11.73 -1.80 -12.18
N LEU A 301 10.63 -1.35 -12.78
CA LEU A 301 10.00 -0.05 -12.49
C LEU A 301 8.95 -0.11 -11.36
N GLY A 302 8.53 -1.30 -10.95
CA GLY A 302 7.54 -1.49 -9.89
C GLY A 302 6.20 -0.81 -10.19
N THR A 303 5.62 -0.15 -9.19
CA THR A 303 4.37 0.61 -9.29
C THR A 303 4.59 2.11 -9.52
N SER A 304 5.80 2.50 -9.94
CA SER A 304 6.11 3.92 -10.19
C SER A 304 5.38 4.49 -11.41
N ILE A 305 5.40 5.81 -11.58
CA ILE A 305 4.87 6.51 -12.77
C ILE A 305 5.48 5.98 -14.08
N LEU A 306 6.70 5.43 -14.02
CA LEU A 306 7.40 4.86 -15.17
C LEU A 306 6.83 3.51 -15.61
N ALA A 307 5.99 2.85 -14.81
CA ALA A 307 5.34 1.61 -15.21
C ALA A 307 4.40 1.84 -16.40
N ASN A 308 3.72 3.00 -16.44
CA ASN A 308 2.94 3.42 -17.58
C ASN A 308 3.86 3.78 -18.76
N ARG A 309 3.60 3.20 -19.93
CA ARG A 309 4.45 3.33 -21.11
C ARG A 309 4.43 4.75 -21.66
N GLU A 310 3.26 5.36 -21.74
CA GLU A 310 3.02 6.68 -22.30
C GLU A 310 3.70 7.77 -21.44
N VAL A 311 3.60 7.65 -20.11
CA VAL A 311 4.31 8.52 -19.17
C VAL A 311 5.83 8.33 -19.29
N ARG A 312 6.31 7.08 -19.35
CA ARG A 312 7.73 6.78 -19.53
C ARG A 312 8.28 7.35 -20.84
N GLU A 313 7.56 7.18 -21.95
CA GLU A 313 7.95 7.73 -23.26
C GLU A 313 7.99 9.26 -23.24
N LEU A 314 7.00 9.91 -22.61
CA LEU A 314 6.98 11.36 -22.45
C LEU A 314 8.20 11.88 -21.67
N LEU A 315 8.50 11.29 -20.51
CA LEU A 315 9.61 11.71 -19.66
C LEU A 315 10.99 11.48 -20.29
N VAL A 316 11.12 10.43 -21.10
CA VAL A 316 12.39 10.10 -21.78
C VAL A 316 12.59 10.93 -23.05
N THR A 317 11.54 11.16 -23.83
CA THR A 317 11.68 11.83 -25.14
C THR A 317 11.44 13.34 -25.08
N GLY A 318 10.68 13.82 -24.09
CA GLY A 318 10.16 15.18 -24.08
C GLY A 318 9.20 15.47 -25.23
N LYS A 319 8.61 14.44 -25.84
CA LYS A 319 7.67 14.57 -26.95
C LYS A 319 6.38 13.83 -26.63
N PRO A 320 5.24 14.54 -26.49
CA PRO A 320 3.97 13.88 -26.26
C PRO A 320 3.57 13.10 -27.51
N ASN A 321 2.95 11.94 -27.31
CA ASN A 321 2.29 11.24 -28.41
C ASN A 321 0.88 11.80 -28.56
N LEU A 322 0.68 12.74 -29.50
CA LEU A 322 -0.62 13.42 -29.70
C LEU A 322 -1.75 12.46 -30.11
N SER A 323 -1.44 11.25 -30.58
CA SER A 323 -2.45 10.20 -30.84
C SER A 323 -2.91 9.46 -29.57
N LYS A 324 -2.31 9.76 -28.42
CA LYS A 324 -2.56 9.14 -27.12
C LYS A 324 -3.02 10.19 -26.12
N SER A 325 -4.03 9.85 -25.33
CA SER A 325 -4.51 10.68 -24.23
C SER A 325 -3.68 10.42 -22.97
N TYR A 326 -3.33 11.47 -22.24
CA TYR A 326 -2.78 11.36 -20.87
C TYR A 326 -3.91 11.47 -19.82
N GLU A 327 -5.16 11.33 -20.26
CA GLU A 327 -6.33 11.41 -19.41
C GLU A 327 -6.30 10.36 -18.29
N GLY A 328 -6.53 10.82 -17.06
CA GLY A 328 -6.55 9.95 -15.87
C GLY A 328 -5.20 9.35 -15.48
N LEU A 329 -4.10 9.67 -16.18
CA LEU A 329 -2.79 9.09 -15.89
C LEU A 329 -2.15 9.72 -14.65
N ASN A 330 -1.31 8.93 -13.97
CA ASN A 330 -0.52 9.40 -12.84
C ASN A 330 0.86 9.88 -13.29
N LEU A 331 1.09 11.19 -13.18
CA LEU A 331 2.36 11.86 -13.41
C LEU A 331 2.87 12.59 -12.15
N ARG A 332 2.47 12.12 -10.95
CA ARG A 332 2.91 12.73 -9.69
C ARG A 332 4.42 12.85 -9.64
N GLY A 333 4.91 14.05 -9.38
CA GLY A 333 6.34 14.32 -9.32
C GLY A 333 7.07 14.22 -10.66
N ALA A 334 6.39 14.17 -11.80
CA ALA A 334 7.07 14.16 -13.10
C ALA A 334 7.94 15.42 -13.29
N ASN A 335 9.08 15.28 -13.98
CA ASN A 335 9.82 16.42 -14.52
C ASN A 335 9.48 16.58 -16.00
N LEU A 336 8.76 17.65 -16.33
CA LEU A 336 8.36 18.08 -17.66
C LEU A 336 8.84 19.51 -17.93
N ASP A 337 9.95 19.91 -17.30
CA ASP A 337 10.56 21.23 -17.50
C ASP A 337 11.00 21.41 -18.96
N GLY A 338 10.60 22.54 -19.57
CA GLY A 338 10.96 22.91 -20.94
C GLY A 338 10.32 22.05 -22.03
N VAL A 339 9.36 21.17 -21.69
CA VAL A 339 8.74 20.24 -22.65
C VAL A 339 7.69 20.97 -23.49
N TYR A 340 7.58 20.60 -24.77
CA TYR A 340 6.53 21.09 -25.67
C TYR A 340 5.29 20.18 -25.57
N LEU A 341 4.23 20.67 -24.94
CA LEU A 341 3.00 19.94 -24.63
C LEU A 341 1.76 20.61 -25.21
N GLU A 342 1.91 21.44 -26.26
CA GLU A 342 0.78 22.16 -26.85
C GLU A 342 -0.35 21.20 -27.26
N GLY A 343 -1.58 21.52 -26.84
CA GLY A 343 -2.78 20.75 -27.18
C GLY A 343 -2.90 19.38 -26.51
N VAL A 344 -2.00 19.04 -25.58
CA VAL A 344 -2.04 17.74 -24.89
C VAL A 344 -3.26 17.67 -23.97
N ASN A 345 -3.89 16.49 -23.93
CA ASN A 345 -5.00 16.21 -23.02
C ASN A 345 -4.50 15.56 -21.72
N PHE A 346 -4.53 16.32 -20.61
CA PHE A 346 -4.26 15.89 -19.24
C PHE A 346 -5.52 15.87 -18.37
N LYS A 347 -6.71 15.76 -18.97
CA LYS A 347 -7.97 15.66 -18.24
C LYS A 347 -7.89 14.60 -17.14
N ARG A 348 -8.29 14.92 -15.91
CA ARG A 348 -8.27 14.02 -14.75
C ARG A 348 -6.89 13.44 -14.38
N ALA A 349 -5.81 13.95 -14.96
CA ALA A 349 -4.47 13.47 -14.66
C ALA A 349 -4.03 13.88 -13.25
N ILE A 350 -3.21 13.05 -12.61
CA ILE A 350 -2.58 13.36 -11.33
C ILE A 350 -1.23 14.00 -11.63
N LEU A 351 -1.14 15.32 -11.50
CA LEU A 351 0.05 16.14 -11.76
C LEU A 351 0.72 16.63 -10.48
N SER A 352 0.25 16.20 -9.30
CA SER A 352 0.70 16.76 -8.03
C SER A 352 2.22 16.65 -7.88
N GLU A 353 2.86 17.69 -7.33
CA GLU A 353 4.32 17.81 -7.17
C GLU A 353 5.16 17.77 -8.47
N ALA A 354 4.53 17.66 -9.65
CA ALA A 354 5.23 17.69 -10.93
C ALA A 354 5.87 19.06 -11.20
N SER A 355 6.73 19.11 -12.21
CA SER A 355 7.45 20.32 -12.63
C SER A 355 7.22 20.53 -14.12
N PHE A 356 6.69 21.69 -14.48
CA PHE A 356 6.41 22.16 -15.84
C PHE A 356 7.14 23.49 -16.10
N ARG A 357 8.31 23.68 -15.47
CA ARG A 357 8.99 24.97 -15.54
C ARG A 357 9.37 25.28 -16.98
N ASN A 358 9.04 26.47 -17.45
CA ASN A 358 9.29 26.89 -18.84
C ASN A 358 8.70 25.93 -19.91
N ALA A 359 7.72 25.10 -19.56
CA ALA A 359 7.07 24.21 -20.51
C ALA A 359 6.08 24.99 -21.40
N ASN A 360 5.90 24.54 -22.65
CA ASN A 360 4.82 25.02 -23.48
C ASN A 360 3.55 24.19 -23.21
N LEU A 361 2.60 24.77 -22.49
CA LEU A 361 1.30 24.19 -22.15
C LEU A 361 0.15 24.85 -22.92
N GLN A 362 0.43 25.54 -24.03
CA GLN A 362 -0.62 26.22 -24.78
C GLN A 362 -1.72 25.25 -25.21
N TRP A 363 -2.98 25.64 -25.09
CA TRP A 363 -4.14 24.82 -25.47
C TRP A 363 -4.26 23.46 -24.77
N VAL A 364 -3.54 23.24 -23.67
CA VAL A 364 -3.63 22.00 -22.89
C VAL A 364 -4.98 21.90 -22.19
N ASN A 365 -5.52 20.68 -22.14
CA ASN A 365 -6.71 20.37 -21.35
C ASN A 365 -6.31 19.86 -19.95
N LEU A 366 -6.56 20.66 -18.90
CA LEU A 366 -6.37 20.30 -17.48
C LEU A 366 -7.70 20.08 -16.75
N THR A 367 -8.80 19.81 -17.47
CA THR A 367 -10.11 19.57 -16.85
C THR A 367 -10.01 18.49 -15.77
N GLU A 368 -10.45 18.77 -14.55
CA GLU A 368 -10.41 17.88 -13.38
C GLU A 368 -8.99 17.36 -13.01
N ALA A 369 -7.91 17.97 -13.52
CA ALA A 369 -6.55 17.54 -13.20
C ALA A 369 -6.15 17.94 -11.77
N GLN A 370 -5.33 17.11 -11.11
CA GLN A 370 -4.81 17.39 -9.77
C GLN A 370 -3.42 18.02 -9.85
N ALA A 371 -3.32 19.34 -9.70
CA ALA A 371 -2.10 20.14 -9.84
C ALA A 371 -1.56 20.71 -8.50
N ILE A 372 -1.89 20.05 -7.38
CA ILE A 372 -1.40 20.38 -6.03
C ILE A 372 0.13 20.28 -5.96
N GLY A 373 0.82 21.35 -5.54
CA GLY A 373 2.28 21.35 -5.43
C GLY A 373 3.03 21.35 -6.76
N THR A 374 2.30 21.48 -7.87
CA THR A 374 2.86 21.50 -9.22
C THR A 374 3.57 22.82 -9.49
N ASP A 375 4.71 22.76 -10.17
CA ASP A 375 5.58 23.90 -10.42
C ASP A 375 5.42 24.37 -11.88
N PHE A 376 4.61 25.41 -12.12
CA PHE A 376 4.37 25.99 -13.44
C PHE A 376 5.25 27.22 -13.71
N THR A 377 6.34 27.42 -12.96
CA THR A 377 7.12 28.66 -13.08
C THR A 377 7.65 28.87 -14.50
N GLY A 378 7.32 30.01 -15.11
CA GLY A 378 7.71 30.33 -16.50
C GLY A 378 6.94 29.56 -17.58
N ALA A 379 5.93 28.75 -17.24
CA ALA A 379 5.18 27.96 -18.22
C ALA A 379 4.30 28.85 -19.11
N GLN A 380 4.16 28.46 -20.38
CA GLN A 380 3.23 29.12 -21.32
C GLN A 380 1.87 28.44 -21.24
N MET A 381 0.86 29.12 -20.71
CA MET A 381 -0.47 28.54 -20.40
C MET A 381 -1.61 29.20 -21.20
N THR A 382 -1.30 29.86 -22.31
CA THR A 382 -2.33 30.49 -23.17
C THR A 382 -3.29 29.44 -23.75
N GLY A 383 -4.60 29.65 -23.58
CA GLY A 383 -5.66 28.78 -24.08
C GLY A 383 -5.87 27.50 -23.28
N VAL A 384 -5.26 27.35 -22.10
CA VAL A 384 -5.45 26.19 -21.23
C VAL A 384 -6.89 26.10 -20.73
N CYS A 385 -7.43 24.88 -20.65
CA CYS A 385 -8.71 24.60 -20.01
C CYS A 385 -8.51 24.20 -18.55
N LEU A 386 -9.09 24.95 -17.61
CA LEU A 386 -8.92 24.80 -16.16
C LEU A 386 -10.21 24.36 -15.45
N GLU A 387 -11.18 23.79 -16.17
CA GLU A 387 -12.45 23.35 -15.59
C GLU A 387 -12.23 22.33 -14.46
N GLY A 388 -12.58 22.68 -13.23
CA GLY A 388 -12.49 21.76 -12.09
C GLY A 388 -11.09 21.27 -11.74
N TRP A 389 -10.02 21.89 -12.26
CA TRP A 389 -8.66 21.56 -11.84
C TRP A 389 -8.46 21.87 -10.35
N SER A 390 -7.65 21.06 -9.67
CA SER A 390 -7.34 21.24 -8.25
C SER A 390 -5.93 21.78 -8.08
N TYR A 391 -5.80 22.88 -7.35
CA TYR A 391 -4.54 23.56 -7.06
C TYR A 391 -4.61 24.11 -5.63
N ASP A 392 -3.46 24.32 -4.99
CA ASP A 392 -3.39 24.83 -3.62
C ASP A 392 -2.17 25.76 -3.45
N HIS A 393 -1.97 26.26 -2.23
CA HIS A 393 -0.91 27.20 -1.93
C HIS A 393 0.51 26.68 -2.20
N THR A 394 0.69 25.37 -2.44
CA THR A 394 1.97 24.78 -2.79
C THR A 394 2.21 24.74 -4.30
N THR A 395 1.17 24.97 -5.11
CA THR A 395 1.25 25.15 -6.57
C THR A 395 1.94 26.48 -6.90
N LYS A 396 2.94 26.44 -7.79
CA LYS A 396 3.75 27.62 -8.14
C LYS A 396 3.33 28.16 -9.51
N LEU A 397 2.92 29.42 -9.56
CA LEU A 397 2.45 30.10 -10.77
C LEU A 397 3.31 31.33 -11.14
N ASN A 398 4.48 31.48 -10.51
CA ASN A 398 5.38 32.61 -10.75
C ASN A 398 5.78 32.68 -12.23
N ASP A 399 5.77 33.87 -12.81
CA ASP A 399 6.21 34.12 -14.20
C ASP A 399 5.46 33.29 -15.27
N VAL A 400 4.24 32.80 -15.00
CA VAL A 400 3.41 32.14 -16.02
C VAL A 400 3.05 33.13 -17.13
N ASP A 401 3.35 32.75 -18.37
CA ASP A 401 2.94 33.48 -19.58
C ASP A 401 1.58 32.95 -20.05
N CYS A 402 0.53 33.74 -19.83
CA CYS A 402 -0.82 33.36 -20.20
C CYS A 402 -1.61 34.59 -20.66
N ARG A 403 -2.13 34.55 -21.89
CA ARG A 403 -2.97 35.62 -22.46
C ARG A 403 -4.45 35.42 -22.18
N PHE A 404 -4.90 34.17 -22.11
CA PHE A 404 -6.27 33.80 -21.73
C PHE A 404 -6.36 32.31 -21.36
N VAL A 405 -7.44 31.94 -20.68
CA VAL A 405 -7.79 30.55 -20.33
C VAL A 405 -9.27 30.28 -20.57
N PHE A 406 -9.67 29.01 -20.53
CA PHE A 406 -11.07 28.58 -20.50
C PHE A 406 -11.43 27.96 -19.16
N GLU A 407 -12.54 28.37 -18.58
CA GLU A 407 -13.07 27.77 -17.34
C GLU A 407 -14.01 26.58 -17.61
N LEU A 408 -14.41 26.35 -18.88
CA LEU A 408 -15.17 25.16 -19.32
C LEU A 408 -14.52 24.46 -20.53
N GLU A 409 -14.52 23.13 -20.50
CA GLU A 409 -14.11 22.27 -21.61
C GLU A 409 -15.11 22.37 -22.76
N HIS A 410 -16.40 22.27 -22.43
CA HIS A 410 -17.49 22.32 -23.39
C HIS A 410 -18.27 23.64 -23.29
N PRO A 411 -18.81 24.15 -24.40
CA PRO A 411 -19.68 25.32 -24.37
C PRO A 411 -20.89 25.10 -23.46
N ASN A 412 -21.20 26.11 -22.64
CA ASN A 412 -22.44 26.16 -21.87
C ASN A 412 -23.67 26.34 -22.79
N ASN A 413 -24.87 26.43 -22.22
CA ASN A 413 -26.12 26.62 -22.96
C ASN A 413 -26.16 27.90 -23.84
N LYS A 414 -25.22 28.83 -23.64
CA LYS A 414 -25.06 30.06 -24.44
C LYS A 414 -23.95 29.95 -25.49
N GLY A 415 -23.34 28.78 -25.66
CA GLY A 415 -22.22 28.55 -26.57
C GLY A 415 -20.86 29.08 -26.07
N SER A 416 -20.75 29.51 -24.81
CA SER A 416 -19.52 30.03 -24.23
C SER A 416 -18.76 28.96 -23.45
N ARG A 417 -17.43 28.93 -23.60
CA ARG A 417 -16.52 28.10 -22.80
C ARG A 417 -15.98 28.83 -21.55
N GLU A 418 -16.59 29.97 -21.20
CA GLU A 418 -16.16 30.85 -20.10
C GLU A 418 -14.68 31.23 -20.21
N ARG A 419 -14.33 31.90 -21.33
CA ARG A 419 -12.98 32.43 -21.54
C ARG A 419 -12.68 33.52 -20.50
N ARG A 420 -11.44 33.58 -20.00
CA ARG A 420 -10.91 34.69 -19.21
C ARG A 420 -9.68 35.30 -19.89
N PRO A 421 -9.59 36.63 -20.06
CA PRO A 421 -10.66 37.61 -19.83
C PRO A 421 -11.92 37.31 -20.68
N HIS A 422 -13.11 37.70 -20.21
CA HIS A 422 -14.36 37.40 -20.93
C HIS A 422 -14.44 38.10 -22.29
N ASP A 423 -13.85 39.29 -22.37
CA ASP A 423 -13.76 40.05 -23.61
C ASP A 423 -12.72 39.38 -24.53
N PRO A 424 -13.12 38.86 -25.71
CA PRO A 424 -12.22 38.17 -26.63
C PRO A 424 -11.14 39.08 -27.22
N GLU A 425 -11.35 40.40 -27.22
CA GLU A 425 -10.35 41.37 -27.70
C GLU A 425 -9.31 41.73 -26.62
N LYS A 426 -9.54 41.30 -25.37
CA LYS A 426 -8.61 41.50 -24.25
C LYS A 426 -7.80 40.24 -23.94
N GLU A 427 -6.57 40.47 -23.52
CA GLU A 427 -5.66 39.48 -22.99
C GLU A 427 -5.29 39.86 -21.55
N PHE A 428 -4.87 38.88 -20.77
CA PHE A 428 -4.24 39.11 -19.48
C PHE A 428 -2.95 39.91 -19.66
N GLU A 429 -2.73 40.90 -18.80
CA GLU A 429 -1.44 41.55 -18.67
C GLU A 429 -0.48 40.65 -17.87
N GLN A 430 0.81 41.01 -17.88
CA GLN A 430 1.83 40.25 -17.18
C GLN A 430 1.51 40.15 -15.68
N GLY A 431 1.34 38.93 -15.18
CA GLY A 431 1.02 38.65 -13.78
C GLY A 431 -0.48 38.62 -13.45
N ASP A 432 -1.38 39.04 -14.35
CA ASP A 432 -2.83 39.00 -14.10
C ASP A 432 -3.34 37.59 -13.85
N PHE A 433 -2.86 36.64 -14.64
CA PHE A 433 -3.15 35.22 -14.45
C PHE A 433 -2.74 34.78 -13.05
N THR A 434 -1.48 35.02 -12.69
CA THR A 434 -0.93 34.66 -11.38
C THR A 434 -1.74 35.30 -10.27
N LYS A 435 -2.03 36.60 -10.38
CA LYS A 435 -2.83 37.35 -9.40
C LYS A 435 -4.19 36.69 -9.20
N ARG A 436 -4.97 36.48 -10.28
CA ARG A 436 -6.30 35.87 -10.24
C ARG A 436 -6.30 34.50 -9.55
N TYR A 437 -5.32 33.66 -9.87
CA TYR A 437 -5.23 32.32 -9.30
C TYR A 437 -4.44 32.28 -8.00
N SER A 438 -3.79 33.37 -7.57
CA SER A 438 -3.09 33.51 -6.29
C SER A 438 -3.93 34.16 -5.20
N GLU A 439 -4.93 34.97 -5.57
CA GLU A 439 -5.97 35.49 -4.68
C GLU A 439 -6.76 34.35 -3.99
N THR A 440 -6.78 33.16 -4.58
CA THR A 440 -7.29 31.90 -3.99
C THR A 440 -6.25 31.02 -3.31
N LEU A 441 -4.95 31.37 -3.35
CA LEU A 441 -3.83 30.54 -2.86
C LEU A 441 -3.15 31.09 -1.61
N ASN A 442 -3.29 32.37 -1.32
CA ASN A 442 -2.78 32.99 -0.11
C ASN A 442 -3.79 32.92 1.02
N VAL A 443 -4.42 31.76 1.17
CA VAL A 443 -5.39 31.55 2.23
C VAL A 443 -5.02 30.35 3.08
N VAL A 444 -5.26 30.45 4.38
CA VAL A 444 -5.24 29.33 5.32
C VAL A 444 -6.67 29.05 5.74
N GLN A 445 -7.06 27.78 5.69
CA GLN A 445 -8.35 27.32 6.18
C GLN A 445 -8.15 26.80 7.60
N LEU A 446 -8.82 27.45 8.55
CA LEU A 446 -8.78 27.12 9.97
C LEU A 446 -10.07 26.40 10.34
N LEU A 447 -9.97 25.19 10.91
CA LEU A 447 -11.12 24.34 11.19
C LEU A 447 -11.46 24.34 12.69
N MET A 448 -12.59 24.93 13.04
CA MET A 448 -13.15 24.89 14.38
C MET A 448 -14.17 23.77 14.48
N ARG A 449 -13.76 22.66 15.10
CA ARG A 449 -14.63 21.49 15.32
C ARG A 449 -15.67 21.78 16.41
N ASN A 450 -16.89 21.29 16.22
CA ASN A 450 -18.04 21.49 17.13
C ASN A 450 -18.46 22.97 17.31
N GLY A 451 -18.14 23.82 16.34
CA GLY A 451 -18.58 25.21 16.29
C GLY A 451 -17.58 26.18 16.91
N ILE A 452 -17.97 27.45 17.01
CA ILE A 452 -17.10 28.52 17.53
C ILE A 452 -17.32 28.68 19.04
N ASN A 453 -16.30 28.36 19.84
CA ASN A 453 -16.21 28.80 21.22
C ASN A 453 -15.50 30.15 21.27
N ARG A 454 -16.20 31.20 21.72
CA ARG A 454 -15.71 32.58 21.69
C ARG A 454 -14.40 32.79 22.47
N GLU A 455 -14.27 32.18 23.64
CA GLU A 455 -13.08 32.34 24.48
C GLU A 455 -11.87 31.61 23.88
N ALA A 456 -12.06 30.36 23.43
CA ALA A 456 -11.01 29.61 22.77
C ALA A 456 -10.55 30.27 21.46
N PHE A 457 -11.50 30.83 20.70
CA PHE A 457 -11.21 31.55 19.46
C PHE A 457 -10.35 32.78 19.72
N ILE A 458 -10.74 33.65 20.67
CA ILE A 458 -9.98 34.87 20.98
C ILE A 458 -8.56 34.52 21.41
N ALA A 459 -8.39 33.54 22.29
CA ALA A 459 -7.08 33.12 22.77
C ALA A 459 -6.19 32.53 21.65
N ALA A 460 -6.77 31.72 20.75
CA ALA A 460 -6.06 31.18 19.60
C ALA A 460 -5.68 32.28 18.60
N TRP A 461 -6.60 33.23 18.36
CA TRP A 461 -6.41 34.36 17.45
C TRP A 461 -5.33 35.32 17.96
N GLU A 462 -5.36 35.71 19.24
CA GLU A 462 -4.34 36.56 19.86
C GLU A 462 -2.93 35.94 19.79
N LYS A 463 -2.85 34.62 19.94
CA LYS A 463 -1.56 33.93 19.83
C LYS A 463 -1.07 33.87 18.39
N LEU A 464 -1.98 33.67 17.43
CA LEU A 464 -1.66 33.69 16.01
C LEU A 464 -1.16 35.07 15.57
N THR A 465 -1.87 36.16 15.90
CA THR A 465 -1.49 37.52 15.51
C THR A 465 -0.23 38.02 16.22
N LYS A 466 0.11 37.45 17.37
CA LYS A 466 1.40 37.70 18.03
C LYS A 466 2.59 37.09 17.28
N GLU A 467 2.42 35.93 16.66
CA GLU A 467 3.47 35.23 15.91
C GLU A 467 3.53 35.69 14.44
N TYR A 468 2.39 36.14 13.90
CA TYR A 468 2.25 36.73 12.57
C TYR A 468 1.52 38.09 12.66
N PRO A 469 2.25 39.20 12.95
CA PRO A 469 1.67 40.53 13.12
C PRO A 469 1.00 41.10 11.86
N ASP A 470 1.34 40.55 10.69
CA ASP A 470 0.80 40.96 9.41
C ASP A 470 -0.57 40.33 9.10
N ILE A 471 -1.06 39.40 9.94
CA ILE A 471 -2.40 38.80 9.84
C ILE A 471 -3.36 39.57 10.76
N ASN A 472 -4.41 40.12 10.17
CA ASN A 472 -5.42 40.93 10.85
C ASN A 472 -6.84 40.34 10.69
N PRO A 473 -7.80 40.75 11.54
CA PRO A 473 -9.20 40.35 11.39
C PRO A 473 -9.82 40.70 10.02
N ASP A 474 -9.34 41.76 9.37
CA ASP A 474 -9.81 42.18 8.05
C ASP A 474 -9.34 41.24 6.92
N ASP A 475 -8.38 40.35 7.20
CA ASP A 475 -7.91 39.32 6.26
C ASP A 475 -8.83 38.10 6.22
N ILE A 476 -9.87 38.04 7.06
CA ILE A 476 -10.89 36.99 7.00
C ILE A 476 -11.70 37.15 5.71
N GLN A 477 -11.53 36.19 4.79
CA GLN A 477 -12.23 36.20 3.50
C GLN A 477 -13.57 35.49 3.56
N GLU A 478 -13.67 34.40 4.32
CA GLU A 478 -14.87 33.57 4.32
C GLU A 478 -15.07 32.82 5.64
N ILE A 479 -16.34 32.66 6.06
CA ILE A 479 -16.74 31.80 7.17
C ILE A 479 -17.80 30.82 6.67
N LYS A 480 -17.46 29.54 6.62
CA LYS A 480 -18.34 28.45 6.16
C LYS A 480 -18.75 27.55 7.32
N LYS A 481 -20.05 27.33 7.49
CA LYS A 481 -20.57 26.31 8.42
C LYS A 481 -20.66 24.96 7.72
N LYS A 482 -19.96 23.95 8.24
CA LYS A 482 -19.97 22.55 7.75
C LYS A 482 -20.56 21.63 8.82
N GLY A 483 -21.89 21.53 8.86
CA GLY A 483 -22.58 20.76 9.89
C GLY A 483 -22.48 21.42 11.26
N GLN A 484 -21.83 20.75 12.23
CA GLN A 484 -21.49 21.34 13.53
C GLN A 484 -20.19 22.15 13.51
N ASP A 485 -19.35 21.95 12.49
CA ASP A 485 -18.03 22.59 12.39
C ASP A 485 -18.12 23.95 11.68
N VAL A 486 -17.13 24.80 11.92
CA VAL A 486 -16.94 26.07 11.21
C VAL A 486 -15.54 26.12 10.60
N GLU A 487 -15.49 26.43 9.31
CA GLU A 487 -14.27 26.65 8.54
C GLU A 487 -14.10 28.16 8.30
N LEU A 488 -12.94 28.69 8.67
CA LEU A 488 -12.58 30.09 8.52
C LEU A 488 -11.44 30.19 7.49
N THR A 489 -11.65 30.92 6.41
CA THR A 489 -10.64 31.17 5.37
C THR A 489 -10.01 32.54 5.62
N ILE A 490 -8.72 32.59 5.93
CA ILE A 490 -7.97 33.82 6.19
C ILE A 490 -6.93 34.05 5.10
N ALA A 491 -6.79 35.28 4.61
CA ALA A 491 -5.70 35.68 3.75
C ALA A 491 -4.39 35.77 4.55
N VAL A 492 -3.26 35.38 3.95
CA VAL A 492 -1.93 35.47 4.58
C VAL A 492 -0.89 35.99 3.58
N PRO A 493 0.15 36.72 4.02
CA PRO A 493 1.23 37.16 3.15
C PRO A 493 1.89 36.03 2.36
N GLU A 494 2.40 36.33 1.15
CA GLU A 494 2.94 35.35 0.20
C GLU A 494 4.06 34.45 0.74
N ASP A 495 4.89 34.96 1.65
CA ASP A 495 6.03 34.27 2.26
C ASP A 495 5.69 33.55 3.58
N THR A 496 4.42 33.55 3.96
CA THR A 496 3.95 32.95 5.22
C THR A 496 3.97 31.42 5.17
N ASP A 497 4.51 30.79 6.22
CA ASP A 497 4.41 29.34 6.42
C ASP A 497 2.98 28.96 6.84
N LYS A 498 2.15 28.68 5.83
CA LYS A 498 0.72 28.39 5.95
C LYS A 498 0.44 27.18 6.85
N GLY A 499 1.26 26.13 6.77
CA GLY A 499 1.11 24.95 7.62
C GLY A 499 1.42 25.26 9.09
N ARG A 500 2.35 26.18 9.34
CA ARG A 500 2.63 26.66 10.69
C ARG A 500 1.51 27.56 11.22
N VAL A 501 0.93 28.43 10.39
CA VAL A 501 -0.25 29.25 10.75
C VAL A 501 -1.42 28.36 11.19
N GLU A 502 -1.77 27.35 10.38
CA GLU A 502 -2.82 26.38 10.70
C GLU A 502 -2.52 25.66 12.02
N HIS A 503 -1.31 25.13 12.17
CA HIS A 503 -0.91 24.40 13.37
C HIS A 503 -0.97 25.25 14.64
N ILE A 504 -0.52 26.51 14.60
CA ILE A 504 -0.57 27.42 15.75
C ILE A 504 -2.01 27.68 16.14
N PHE A 505 -2.88 28.01 15.19
CA PHE A 505 -4.27 28.31 15.51
C PHE A 505 -4.97 27.07 16.07
N ASP A 506 -4.92 25.94 15.37
CA ASP A 506 -5.64 24.72 15.74
C ASP A 506 -5.18 24.17 17.10
N SER A 507 -3.87 24.11 17.33
CA SER A 507 -3.32 23.61 18.59
C SER A 507 -3.77 24.45 19.79
N ASN A 508 -3.79 25.77 19.63
CA ASN A 508 -4.21 26.67 20.71
C ASN A 508 -5.72 26.67 20.91
N TYR A 509 -6.50 26.60 19.83
CA TYR A 509 -7.94 26.50 19.89
C TYR A 509 -8.39 25.23 20.63
N GLU A 510 -7.83 24.07 20.27
CA GLU A 510 -8.15 22.80 20.94
C GLU A 510 -7.70 22.78 22.41
N THR A 511 -6.54 23.36 22.72
CA THR A 511 -6.03 23.42 24.10
C THR A 511 -6.96 24.25 24.97
N GLN A 512 -7.36 25.43 24.50
CA GLN A 512 -8.26 26.32 25.24
C GLN A 512 -9.66 25.72 25.38
N LEU A 513 -10.16 25.05 24.34
CA LEU A 513 -11.45 24.37 24.41
C LEU A 513 -11.47 23.30 25.52
N LYS A 514 -10.41 22.48 25.63
CA LYS A 514 -10.28 21.48 26.70
C LYS A 514 -10.22 22.11 28.09
N GLU A 515 -9.50 23.22 28.24
CA GLU A 515 -9.46 23.93 29.52
C GLU A 515 -10.83 24.48 29.92
N ILE A 516 -11.57 25.07 28.98
CA ILE A 516 -12.91 25.60 29.23
C ILE A 516 -13.88 24.47 29.62
N GLU A 517 -13.86 23.35 28.89
CA GLU A 517 -14.67 22.18 29.21
C GLU A 517 -14.36 21.63 30.61
N SER A 518 -13.07 21.54 30.98
CA SER A 518 -12.66 21.08 32.30
C SER A 518 -13.12 22.02 33.43
N LYS A 519 -13.01 23.34 33.22
CA LYS A 519 -13.47 24.35 34.20
C LYS A 519 -14.99 24.35 34.33
N HIS A 520 -15.71 24.14 33.23
CA HIS A 520 -17.16 24.04 33.26
C HIS A 520 -17.62 22.79 34.01
N GLN A 521 -16.98 21.63 33.78
CA GLN A 521 -17.27 20.40 34.52
C GLN A 521 -16.93 20.53 36.01
N ALA A 522 -15.81 21.17 36.36
CA ALA A 522 -15.45 21.42 37.76
C ALA A 522 -16.49 22.31 38.47
N ARG A 523 -16.96 23.38 37.80
CA ARG A 523 -17.99 24.27 38.36
C ARG A 523 -19.33 23.57 38.57
N LEU A 524 -19.71 22.67 37.65
CA LEU A 524 -20.91 21.83 37.81
C LEU A 524 -20.77 20.85 38.98
N LEU A 525 -19.57 20.33 39.24
CA LEU A 525 -19.29 19.49 40.40
C LEU A 525 -19.38 20.31 41.70
N GLU A 526 -18.79 21.50 41.72
CA GLU A 526 -18.78 22.39 42.89
C GLU A 526 -20.20 22.89 43.25
N GLU A 527 -21.05 23.20 42.27
CA GLU A 527 -22.47 23.51 42.50
C GLU A 527 -23.25 22.32 43.04
N LYS A 528 -22.94 21.10 42.58
CA LYS A 528 -23.53 19.87 43.13
C LYS A 528 -23.10 19.64 44.57
N ASP A 529 -21.80 19.80 44.88
CA ASP A 529 -21.28 19.61 46.24
C ASP A 529 -21.86 20.63 47.21
N ARG A 530 -21.99 21.89 46.79
CA ARG A 530 -22.64 22.95 47.59
C ARG A 530 -24.12 22.67 47.85
N THR A 531 -24.82 22.11 46.86
CA THR A 531 -26.22 21.67 47.00
C THR A 531 -26.33 20.47 47.95
N ILE A 532 -25.36 19.54 47.89
CA ILE A 532 -25.28 18.40 48.80
C ILE A 532 -25.01 18.85 50.23
N GLU A 533 -24.13 19.83 50.46
CA GLU A 533 -23.88 20.38 51.79
C GLU A 533 -25.11 21.08 52.37
N THR A 534 -25.78 21.94 51.59
CA THR A 534 -27.03 22.58 52.04
C THR A 534 -28.14 21.56 52.31
N MET A 535 -28.24 20.49 51.52
CA MET A 535 -29.13 19.38 51.82
C MET A 535 -28.72 18.66 53.10
N LYS A 536 -27.43 18.36 53.32
CA LYS A 536 -26.92 17.71 54.54
C LYS A 536 -27.23 18.52 55.79
N ASP A 537 -27.05 19.83 55.77
CA ASP A 537 -27.35 20.72 56.90
C ASP A 537 -28.86 20.75 57.19
N MET A 538 -29.69 20.82 56.14
CA MET A 538 -31.15 20.72 56.26
C MET A 538 -31.57 19.35 56.83
N TYR A 539 -30.92 18.26 56.41
CA TYR A 539 -31.16 16.91 56.93
C TYR A 539 -30.73 16.76 58.39
N PHE A 540 -29.58 17.32 58.79
CA PHE A 540 -29.12 17.33 60.18
C PHE A 540 -30.11 18.07 61.09
N ALA A 541 -30.57 19.24 60.67
CA ALA A 541 -31.56 20.02 61.41
C ALA A 541 -32.91 19.28 61.53
N LEU A 542 -33.34 18.57 60.49
CA LEU A 542 -34.57 17.76 60.50
C LEU A 542 -34.44 16.48 61.35
N ALA A 543 -33.27 15.84 61.37
CA ALA A 543 -33.01 14.62 62.15
C ALA A 543 -32.94 14.92 63.66
N GLU A 544 -32.28 16.02 64.06
CA GLU A 544 -32.29 16.48 65.46
C GLU A 544 -33.70 16.87 65.93
N ALA A 545 -34.50 17.49 65.06
CA ALA A 545 -35.85 17.93 65.39
C ALA A 545 -36.86 16.79 65.62
N LYS A 546 -36.62 15.56 65.13
CA LYS A 546 -37.64 14.49 65.13
C LYS A 546 -37.37 13.23 65.96
N LYS A 547 -36.17 13.03 66.53
CA LYS A 547 -35.82 11.82 67.35
C LYS A 547 -36.54 10.53 66.90
N GLY A 548 -36.47 10.19 65.62
CA GLY A 548 -37.15 9.04 65.01
C GLY A 548 -36.97 9.00 63.48
N ASP A 549 -37.14 7.81 62.87
CA ASP A 549 -36.84 7.54 61.45
C ASP A 549 -37.59 8.48 60.49
N VAL A 550 -36.84 9.09 59.56
CA VAL A 550 -37.39 10.01 58.56
C VAL A 550 -37.43 9.33 57.19
N THR A 551 -38.64 9.10 56.68
CA THR A 551 -38.87 8.62 55.32
C THR A 551 -38.85 9.79 54.35
N VAL A 552 -37.91 9.79 53.39
CA VAL A 552 -37.79 10.84 52.37
C VAL A 552 -38.28 10.30 51.03
N ILE A 553 -39.26 10.97 50.42
CA ILE A 553 -39.69 10.71 49.04
C ILE A 553 -39.02 11.75 48.15
N THR A 554 -38.01 11.36 47.37
CA THR A 554 -37.40 12.25 46.38
C THR A 554 -38.22 12.24 45.09
N GLN A 555 -38.98 13.30 44.82
CA GLN A 555 -39.42 13.56 43.44
C GLN A 555 -38.27 14.25 42.70
N THR A 556 -37.58 13.49 41.85
CA THR A 556 -36.60 14.06 40.94
C THR A 556 -37.34 14.42 39.65
N GLU A 557 -37.61 15.70 39.39
CA GLU A 557 -38.03 16.16 38.06
C GLU A 557 -36.85 16.05 37.08
N ALA A 558 -36.52 14.83 36.69
CA ALA A 558 -35.70 14.56 35.53
C ALA A 558 -36.63 14.22 34.37
N LYS A 559 -36.67 15.10 33.36
CA LYS A 559 -37.27 14.82 32.04
C LYS A 559 -36.54 13.65 31.37
N SER A 560 -36.90 12.42 31.73
CA SER A 560 -36.82 11.24 30.89
C SER A 560 -37.53 10.10 31.61
N MET A 561 -38.66 9.65 31.05
CA MET A 561 -39.49 8.58 31.58
C MET A 561 -38.70 7.26 31.72
N ALA A 562 -38.59 6.76 32.94
CA ALA A 562 -38.65 5.33 33.31
C ALA A 562 -38.87 5.25 34.83
N GLU A 563 -39.81 4.39 35.24
CA GLU A 563 -40.38 4.26 36.59
C GLU A 563 -39.35 4.23 37.73
N GLN A 564 -39.60 5.01 38.79
CA GLN A 564 -38.81 4.97 40.05
C GLN A 564 -39.62 4.27 41.15
N ASN A 565 -39.05 3.19 41.70
CA ASN A 565 -39.48 2.65 43.00
C ASN A 565 -38.91 3.53 44.14
N PRO A 566 -39.68 3.83 45.20
CA PRO A 566 -39.18 4.60 46.33
C PRO A 566 -38.08 3.84 47.07
N VAL A 567 -36.94 4.48 47.30
CA VAL A 567 -35.83 3.92 48.10
C VAL A 567 -36.02 4.34 49.55
N THR A 568 -36.16 3.36 50.45
CA THR A 568 -36.18 3.62 51.90
C THR A 568 -34.75 3.55 52.43
N PHE A 569 -34.28 4.62 53.08
CA PHE A 569 -32.99 4.61 53.80
C PHE A 569 -33.25 4.40 55.29
N THR A 570 -32.48 3.53 55.93
CA THR A 570 -32.48 3.42 57.40
C THR A 570 -31.22 4.06 57.97
N ALA A 571 -31.28 4.60 59.19
CA ALA A 571 -30.15 5.28 59.83
C ALA A 571 -28.87 4.41 59.97
N ARG A 572 -28.97 3.10 59.73
CA ARG A 572 -27.87 2.14 59.73
C ARG A 572 -27.03 2.16 58.44
N ASP A 573 -27.58 2.68 57.33
CA ASP A 573 -26.91 2.78 56.02
C ASP A 573 -25.91 3.95 55.93
N ILE A 574 -25.89 4.84 56.94
CA ILE A 574 -25.15 6.10 56.92
C ILE A 574 -23.69 5.95 57.41
N THR A 575 -23.31 4.77 57.93
CA THR A 575 -21.98 4.58 58.58
C THR A 575 -20.92 3.80 57.82
N ASN A 576 -21.08 3.46 56.53
CA ASN A 576 -19.99 2.82 55.76
C ASN A 576 -19.91 3.32 54.32
N SER A 577 -19.07 4.35 54.06
CA SER A 577 -18.57 4.65 52.72
C SER A 577 -17.46 3.65 52.36
N VAL A 578 -17.87 2.45 51.97
CA VAL A 578 -17.03 1.45 51.29
C VAL A 578 -17.90 0.95 50.13
N VAL A 579 -17.33 0.80 48.93
CA VAL A 579 -17.99 0.31 47.71
C VAL A 579 -18.97 -0.82 48.07
N ASN A 580 -20.28 -0.53 48.04
CA ASN A 580 -21.29 -1.48 48.49
C ASN A 580 -21.55 -2.51 47.39
N LEU A 581 -20.59 -3.42 47.23
CA LEU A 581 -20.63 -4.56 46.32
C LEU A 581 -21.91 -5.38 46.48
N GLY A 582 -22.48 -5.43 47.68
CA GLY A 582 -23.77 -6.07 47.94
C GLY A 582 -24.92 -5.46 47.14
N LYS A 583 -24.97 -4.12 47.05
CA LYS A 583 -26.00 -3.40 46.27
C LYS A 583 -25.80 -3.60 44.76
N ILE A 584 -24.57 -3.48 44.28
CA ILE A 584 -24.24 -3.69 42.85
C ILE A 584 -24.56 -5.13 42.45
N LYS A 585 -24.16 -6.11 43.27
CA LYS A 585 -24.50 -7.52 43.08
C LYS A 585 -26.03 -7.72 43.05
N GLY A 586 -26.77 -7.09 43.95
CA GLY A 586 -28.24 -7.13 43.94
C GLY A 586 -28.85 -6.62 42.64
N ASN A 587 -28.35 -5.50 42.11
CA ASN A 587 -28.83 -4.93 40.84
C ASN A 587 -28.55 -5.86 39.65
N VAL A 588 -27.35 -6.43 39.58
CA VAL A 588 -26.97 -7.42 38.55
C VAL A 588 -27.89 -8.64 38.61
N THR A 589 -28.14 -9.17 39.81
CA THR A 589 -29.05 -10.32 39.99
C THR A 589 -30.47 -9.98 39.54
N ASN A 590 -30.96 -8.78 39.84
CA ASN A 590 -32.26 -8.33 39.38
C ASN A 590 -32.33 -8.22 37.84
N ALA A 591 -31.31 -7.65 37.20
CA ALA A 591 -31.24 -7.53 35.74
C ALA A 591 -31.20 -8.90 35.05
N ILE A 592 -30.43 -9.86 35.58
CA ILE A 592 -30.37 -11.24 35.06
C ILE A 592 -31.73 -11.94 35.23
N ASN A 593 -32.42 -11.72 36.36
CA ASN A 593 -33.71 -12.35 36.63
C ASN A 593 -34.83 -11.89 35.69
N GLN A 594 -34.74 -10.67 35.16
CA GLN A 594 -35.68 -10.14 34.18
C GLN A 594 -35.59 -10.85 32.81
N ILE A 595 -34.51 -11.57 32.52
CA ILE A 595 -34.36 -12.35 31.28
C ILE A 595 -35.40 -13.50 31.28
N PRO A 596 -36.27 -13.60 30.25
CA PRO A 596 -37.29 -14.64 30.15
C PRO A 596 -36.67 -16.05 30.11
N ASN A 597 -37.27 -17.01 30.82
CA ASN A 597 -36.90 -18.42 30.72
C ASN A 597 -37.58 -19.05 29.48
N LYS A 598 -37.02 -18.84 28.28
CA LYS A 598 -37.39 -19.56 27.04
C LYS A 598 -36.25 -20.50 26.63
N GLU A 599 -36.52 -21.53 25.83
CA GLU A 599 -35.52 -22.52 25.41
C GLU A 599 -34.28 -21.87 24.75
N ASP A 600 -34.45 -20.79 23.97
CA ASP A 600 -33.33 -20.08 23.31
C ASP A 600 -32.62 -19.02 24.20
N SER A 601 -33.13 -18.69 25.39
CA SER A 601 -32.58 -17.65 26.30
C SER A 601 -32.18 -18.17 27.69
N GLY A 602 -32.48 -19.44 27.99
CA GLY A 602 -32.12 -20.09 29.26
C GLY A 602 -30.61 -20.21 29.48
N ASP A 603 -29.85 -20.40 28.40
CA ASP A 603 -28.39 -20.55 28.48
C ASP A 603 -27.68 -19.24 28.85
N ILE A 604 -28.13 -18.10 28.30
CA ILE A 604 -27.52 -16.78 28.58
C ILE A 604 -27.74 -16.38 30.03
N LYS A 605 -28.96 -16.58 30.57
CA LYS A 605 -29.28 -16.28 31.96
C LYS A 605 -28.39 -17.07 32.94
N THR A 606 -28.20 -18.35 32.64
CA THR A 606 -27.34 -19.24 33.42
C THR A 606 -25.88 -18.80 33.37
N LEU A 607 -25.37 -18.48 32.18
CA LEU A 607 -23.99 -18.03 31.98
C LEU A 607 -23.69 -16.69 32.66
N LEU A 608 -24.62 -15.73 32.60
CA LEU A 608 -24.47 -14.44 33.28
C LEU A 608 -24.52 -14.57 34.81
N THR A 609 -25.34 -15.50 35.33
CA THR A 609 -25.38 -15.81 36.77
C THR A 609 -24.03 -16.39 37.23
N GLN A 610 -23.50 -17.37 36.49
CA GLN A 610 -22.18 -17.95 36.77
C GLN A 610 -21.06 -16.90 36.72
N LEU A 611 -21.12 -15.99 35.74
CA LEU A 611 -20.15 -14.91 35.59
C LEU A 611 -20.20 -13.93 36.77
N GLN A 612 -21.41 -13.53 37.19
CA GLN A 612 -21.62 -12.69 38.36
C GLN A 612 -21.02 -13.32 39.63
N GLU A 613 -21.29 -14.60 39.86
CA GLU A 613 -20.80 -15.34 41.02
C GLU A 613 -19.27 -15.46 41.00
N ALA A 614 -18.70 -15.79 39.84
CA ALA A 614 -17.25 -15.93 39.69
C ALA A 614 -16.51 -14.60 39.97
N ILE A 615 -17.01 -13.48 39.44
CA ILE A 615 -16.43 -12.15 39.72
C ILE A 615 -16.58 -11.78 41.21
N SER A 616 -17.75 -12.05 41.79
CA SER A 616 -18.02 -11.71 43.19
C SER A 616 -17.18 -12.53 44.18
N ALA A 617 -16.88 -13.79 43.84
CA ALA A 617 -16.17 -14.73 44.70
C ALA A 617 -14.64 -14.67 44.53
N ASP A 618 -14.15 -14.00 43.50
CA ASP A 618 -12.72 -13.90 43.24
C ASP A 618 -12.00 -13.12 44.35
N LYS A 619 -10.86 -13.64 44.80
CA LYS A 619 -10.10 -13.04 45.91
C LYS A 619 -9.00 -12.12 45.42
N ASP A 620 -8.60 -12.24 44.16
CA ASP A 620 -7.47 -11.54 43.57
C ASP A 620 -7.92 -10.23 42.88
N LEU A 621 -9.22 -10.07 42.61
CA LEU A 621 -9.81 -8.85 42.07
C LEU A 621 -10.17 -7.84 43.19
N ALA A 622 -9.72 -6.58 43.05
CA ALA A 622 -10.03 -5.52 43.99
C ALA A 622 -11.53 -5.16 43.99
N ASP A 623 -12.02 -4.58 45.10
CA ASP A 623 -13.46 -4.32 45.26
C ASP A 623 -14.00 -3.25 44.28
N GLU A 624 -13.17 -2.30 43.85
CA GLU A 624 -13.49 -1.33 42.79
C GLU A 624 -13.56 -2.02 41.41
N ASP A 625 -12.58 -2.86 41.08
CA ASP A 625 -12.57 -3.62 39.83
C ASP A 625 -13.73 -4.63 39.76
N LYS A 626 -14.13 -5.22 40.90
CA LYS A 626 -15.33 -6.05 41.02
C LYS A 626 -16.59 -5.25 40.72
N ALA A 627 -16.69 -4.02 41.21
CA ALA A 627 -17.84 -3.15 40.97
C ALA A 627 -17.95 -2.83 39.47
N ASP A 628 -16.85 -2.42 38.83
CA ASP A 628 -16.80 -2.11 37.41
C ASP A 628 -17.11 -3.34 36.53
N ALA A 629 -16.55 -4.49 36.89
CA ALA A 629 -16.81 -5.76 36.20
C ALA A 629 -18.29 -6.18 36.33
N LEU A 630 -18.87 -6.06 37.53
CA LEU A 630 -20.28 -6.36 37.77
C LEU A 630 -21.21 -5.40 37.00
N GLU A 631 -20.84 -4.13 36.85
CA GLU A 631 -21.62 -3.18 36.02
C GLU A 631 -21.64 -3.62 34.54
N GLN A 632 -20.53 -4.15 34.02
CA GLN A 632 -20.54 -4.70 32.66
C GLN A 632 -21.42 -5.95 32.54
N VAL A 633 -21.50 -6.80 33.58
CA VAL A 633 -22.43 -7.94 33.62
C VAL A 633 -23.88 -7.46 33.65
N GLU A 634 -24.20 -6.39 34.39
CA GLU A 634 -25.53 -5.78 34.36
C GLU A 634 -25.89 -5.29 32.95
N ASN A 635 -24.95 -4.64 32.27
CA ASN A 635 -25.13 -4.17 30.90
C ASN A 635 -25.37 -5.34 29.93
N LEU A 636 -24.65 -6.45 30.07
CA LEU A 636 -24.89 -7.66 29.27
C LEU A 636 -26.28 -8.26 29.51
N ALA A 637 -26.76 -8.26 30.76
CA ALA A 637 -28.13 -8.69 31.08
C ALA A 637 -29.19 -7.79 30.43
N LYS A 638 -28.98 -6.47 30.43
CA LYS A 638 -29.84 -5.51 29.72
C LYS A 638 -29.81 -5.71 28.20
N ILE A 639 -28.64 -6.00 27.61
CA ILE A 639 -28.51 -6.30 26.18
C ILE A 639 -29.26 -7.60 25.81
N ALA A 640 -29.29 -8.60 26.70
CA ALA A 640 -30.08 -9.81 26.48
C ALA A 640 -31.57 -9.52 26.31
N LEU A 641 -32.08 -8.49 26.99
CA LEU A 641 -33.47 -8.02 26.92
C LEU A 641 -33.77 -7.11 25.71
N HIS A 642 -32.77 -6.74 24.91
CA HIS A 642 -32.96 -5.81 23.80
C HIS A 642 -33.91 -6.38 22.72
N ASP A 643 -34.87 -5.59 22.25
CA ASP A 643 -35.96 -6.03 21.37
C ASP A 643 -35.51 -6.41 19.94
N LYS A 644 -34.31 -5.98 19.54
CA LYS A 644 -33.74 -6.24 18.21
C LYS A 644 -32.60 -7.26 18.28
N PRO A 645 -32.80 -8.52 17.84
CA PRO A 645 -31.78 -9.57 17.92
C PRO A 645 -30.51 -9.27 17.12
N ALA A 646 -30.63 -8.62 15.95
CA ALA A 646 -29.52 -8.35 15.04
C ALA A 646 -28.49 -7.34 15.59
N GLU A 647 -28.86 -6.52 16.59
CA GLU A 647 -27.98 -5.50 17.18
C GLU A 647 -27.24 -6.02 18.43
N LYS A 648 -27.70 -7.14 19.01
CA LYS A 648 -27.14 -7.73 20.24
C LYS A 648 -25.65 -8.09 20.15
N PRO A 649 -25.14 -8.71 19.06
CA PRO A 649 -23.72 -9.08 18.97
C PRO A 649 -22.79 -7.87 19.06
N THR A 650 -23.12 -6.81 18.32
CA THR A 650 -22.30 -5.59 18.27
C THR A 650 -22.28 -4.88 19.62
N LEU A 651 -23.43 -4.76 20.29
CA LEU A 651 -23.53 -4.13 21.60
C LEU A 651 -22.82 -4.97 22.68
N ALA A 652 -23.03 -6.28 22.67
CA ALA A 652 -22.36 -7.20 23.60
C ALA A 652 -20.84 -7.17 23.42
N SER A 653 -20.33 -7.08 22.18
CA SER A 653 -18.89 -7.02 21.91
C SER A 653 -18.17 -5.87 22.64
N LYS A 654 -18.84 -4.72 22.82
CA LYS A 654 -18.28 -3.57 23.53
C LYS A 654 -18.18 -3.83 25.03
N ALA A 655 -19.26 -4.33 25.64
CA ALA A 655 -19.29 -4.69 27.06
C ALA A 655 -18.30 -5.82 27.37
N LEU A 656 -18.21 -6.83 26.50
CA LEU A 656 -17.27 -7.95 26.65
C LEU A 656 -15.81 -7.49 26.54
N ARG A 657 -15.48 -6.55 25.66
CA ARG A 657 -14.12 -5.98 25.59
C ARG A 657 -13.77 -5.17 26.83
N ALA A 658 -14.71 -4.40 27.38
CA ALA A 658 -14.51 -3.66 28.62
C ALA A 658 -14.29 -4.63 29.79
N LEU A 659 -15.16 -5.64 29.91
CA LEU A 659 -15.03 -6.67 30.92
C LEU A 659 -13.69 -7.41 30.80
N LYS A 660 -13.32 -7.83 29.59
CA LYS A 660 -12.07 -8.55 29.32
C LYS A 660 -10.83 -7.77 29.77
N ARG A 661 -10.79 -6.45 29.59
CA ARG A 661 -9.67 -5.62 30.09
C ARG A 661 -9.52 -5.66 31.61
N ILE A 662 -10.62 -5.83 32.34
CA ILE A 662 -10.63 -5.89 33.81
C ILE A 662 -10.16 -7.28 34.27
N ILE A 663 -10.64 -8.34 33.62
CA ILE A 663 -10.48 -9.73 34.11
C ILE A 663 -9.45 -10.58 33.33
N ASP A 664 -8.69 -9.99 32.39
CA ASP A 664 -7.81 -10.73 31.45
C ASP A 664 -6.76 -11.62 32.14
N ASN A 665 -6.40 -11.30 33.39
CA ASN A 665 -5.44 -12.05 34.19
C ASN A 665 -6.07 -13.15 35.07
N ILE A 666 -7.40 -13.39 34.98
CA ILE A 666 -8.12 -14.40 35.76
C ILE A 666 -8.68 -15.47 34.82
N PRO A 667 -7.92 -16.57 34.55
CA PRO A 667 -8.25 -17.53 33.49
C PRO A 667 -9.62 -18.20 33.65
N ALA A 668 -10.07 -18.40 34.90
CA ALA A 668 -11.36 -19.01 35.19
C ALA A 668 -12.53 -18.11 34.73
N ILE A 669 -12.46 -16.80 34.98
CA ILE A 669 -13.51 -15.84 34.60
C ILE A 669 -13.43 -15.54 33.11
N ALA A 670 -12.21 -15.41 32.55
CA ALA A 670 -12.00 -15.17 31.12
C ALA A 670 -12.66 -16.24 30.23
N LYS A 671 -12.62 -17.51 30.65
CA LYS A 671 -13.28 -18.62 29.94
C LYS A 671 -14.81 -18.51 29.95
N ILE A 672 -15.39 -18.04 31.06
CA ILE A 672 -16.84 -17.80 31.16
C ILE A 672 -17.22 -16.64 30.24
N VAL A 673 -16.45 -15.54 30.23
CA VAL A 673 -16.68 -14.39 29.35
C VAL A 673 -16.62 -14.76 27.87
N GLU A 674 -15.70 -15.64 27.46
CA GLU A 674 -15.65 -16.13 26.08
C GLU A 674 -16.92 -16.94 25.71
N THR A 675 -17.40 -17.75 26.65
CA THR A 675 -18.62 -18.55 26.47
C THR A 675 -19.87 -17.66 26.38
N VAL A 676 -19.93 -16.61 27.20
CA VAL A 676 -20.97 -15.57 27.13
C VAL A 676 -20.91 -14.87 25.78
N GLY A 677 -19.73 -14.50 25.28
CA GLY A 677 -19.57 -13.89 23.95
C GLY A 677 -20.13 -14.75 22.82
N LYS A 678 -19.84 -16.06 22.83
CA LYS A 678 -20.40 -17.01 21.85
C LYS A 678 -21.92 -17.07 21.91
N ALA A 679 -22.52 -17.03 23.10
CA ALA A 679 -23.97 -17.04 23.26
C ALA A 679 -24.64 -15.76 22.70
N PHE A 680 -23.95 -14.62 22.72
CA PHE A 680 -24.39 -13.38 22.07
C PHE A 680 -24.03 -13.29 20.57
N GLY A 681 -23.31 -14.27 20.01
CA GLY A 681 -22.78 -14.23 18.64
C GLY A 681 -21.71 -13.14 18.43
N ALA A 682 -21.04 -12.71 19.50
CA ALA A 682 -20.17 -11.53 19.59
C ALA A 682 -18.66 -11.86 19.56
#